data_AF-G2IXH3-F1
#
_entry.id   AF-G2IXH3-F1
#
_cell.length_a   1.000
_cell.length_b   1.000
_cell.length_c   1.000
_cell.angle_alpha   90.00
_cell.angle_beta   90.00
_cell.angle_gamma   90.00
#
_symmetry.space_group_name_H-M   'P 1'
#
loop_
_entity.id
_entity.type
_entity.pdbx_description
1 polymer ?
#
loop_
_entity_poly.entity_id
_entity_poly.type
_entity_poly.pdbx_seq_one_letter_code
_entity_poly.pdbx_strand_id
1 'polypeptide(L)'
;MDSNCFGRRRKAPRTHSSATAMTPGGDKRPFLTFFRLLLTTLLLVLGASPAFAADPSHVNFTLEGCRNDGSITFPPGGPFVCPDAAYTTGNLGKGWNELDLVPHRVTAAAGNSAPSNQSYTIAVVADNLSGTALGYDVISVPVLNTALSSASCTAPTVGPQTQMSPGLGGLTASIYRLLTINQAQNTTCVYDYHERLALGSHLFPGSSLHSNLALQTGASTVDCSGLGCRDVSIPVKEILPQKLDKNMSAAQGGDQAWSLKKEANPAEVSFGDVCVKDAPLEKPVTITVTWTKVSIIPGTISVTANITATNPASRTITVAVSDTIYQGTTQSVALDTANLGSFDVPANSSHVFTHTVTLPSSDGNIGDFLNDVATATYTDKDTGITVPGNTSATAKAQITAGTINNSTVSITDTESITGTGLTFSVATPSVGSFTGGYIAGTHTVGPVGWSSGAQTDSGSVSFNKTIYLASLQVTSGVLSDSATLTGDNNVTLATAGPLNVNISSSASVALTIDKVIDNSNPTFLFAGDKLDILFHVTRANDSTYGEDVTISFTGGGATELTSTLTGLVPDNYTVVEQSATFTPAGSNTGQVIGLSDPSGTTKTKDLTLPNCSGTVKYNDQLLAGPASAQVQKITDPLLQSGDPDFTWTFTLQGPGLPPAGIQATANAGAGYVDIGGALQEGTFTMTETLKSGWQLDSATPNDGTTTTICSFAVNYPADAGKLFQCSFHNTKLGKATVVKTQSGAALTGTESFDFQLRQGASTTQAGTTLETATANAANNGTFTFSTLLVPGTHYQLCEAVLPGWQTSLSSAYTVFNPDGDNSVLCTDFTVAAGETKSFAVDNTPPPGGNARTIGFWKNWTASSCKQSNGKQAPVLDQTLALATPPGEQVGTLYLDGSSTDVCYAVLLLNKSDILTGKKMASNPLYGLAAQLLAAELNVTAGAAICPAVSSAITQANALLVKYGFNGTGSYSNLTKADATTANNLASKLDAYNNNLPSACQ
;
A
#
# COMPACT_ATOMS: atom_id res chain seq x y z
N MET A 1 14.16 -28.57 -1.27
CA MET A 1 15.58 -28.32 -0.99
C MET A 1 15.71 -27.99 0.47
N ASP A 2 16.46 -28.80 1.20
CA ASP A 2 16.71 -28.63 2.63
C ASP A 2 17.62 -27.42 2.92
N SER A 3 17.50 -26.88 4.12
CA SER A 3 18.66 -26.67 5.02
C SER A 3 18.22 -26.22 6.41
N ASN A 4 18.42 -27.08 7.41
CA ASN A 4 18.09 -26.88 8.82
C ASN A 4 19.33 -27.15 9.68
N CYS A 5 19.76 -26.22 10.54
CA CYS A 5 20.75 -26.31 11.65
C CYS A 5 21.05 -24.88 12.19
N PHE A 6 21.48 -24.56 13.43
CA PHE A 6 21.66 -25.25 14.74
C PHE A 6 21.24 -24.21 15.83
N GLY A 7 20.95 -24.53 17.11
CA GLY A 7 20.80 -25.83 17.78
C GLY A 7 21.45 -25.89 19.18
N ARG A 8 20.63 -25.96 20.27
CA ARG A 8 21.00 -26.16 21.72
C ARG A 8 21.62 -24.94 22.42
N ARG A 9 21.45 -24.64 23.73
CA ARG A 9 21.01 -25.30 25.01
C ARG A 9 20.82 -24.13 26.04
N ARG A 10 20.05 -24.12 27.15
CA ARG A 10 20.10 -24.97 28.39
C ARG A 10 19.21 -24.32 29.50
N LYS A 11 18.92 -25.09 30.58
CA LYS A 11 18.45 -24.70 31.95
C LYS A 11 16.97 -24.32 32.21
N ALA A 12 16.25 -25.25 32.84
CA ALA A 12 15.30 -25.02 33.95
C ALA A 12 16.09 -24.97 35.31
N PRO A 13 15.52 -24.98 36.53
CA PRO A 13 14.09 -24.98 36.96
C PRO A 13 13.76 -24.04 38.16
N ARG A 14 12.49 -23.99 38.61
CA ARG A 14 12.09 -24.23 40.02
C ARG A 14 10.57 -24.29 40.26
N THR A 15 10.18 -25.14 41.20
CA THR A 15 8.83 -25.43 41.74
C THR A 15 8.77 -25.09 43.24
N HIS A 16 7.62 -25.37 43.89
CA HIS A 16 7.34 -25.39 45.35
C HIS A 16 6.89 -24.05 45.99
N SER A 17 5.93 -24.02 46.94
CA SER A 17 4.99 -24.99 47.55
C SER A 17 3.74 -24.20 48.03
N SER A 18 2.59 -24.72 48.48
CA SER A 18 2.22 -25.87 49.34
C SER A 18 0.76 -26.29 49.01
N ALA A 19 0.33 -27.56 49.06
CA ALA A 19 0.02 -28.38 50.25
C ALA A 19 -0.92 -27.66 51.26
N THR A 20 -2.04 -28.22 51.76
CA THR A 20 -2.26 -29.63 52.15
C THR A 20 -3.77 -29.98 52.30
N ALA A 21 -4.20 -31.16 51.80
CA ALA A 21 -5.32 -32.05 52.24
C ALA A 21 -6.74 -31.46 52.53
N MET A 22 -7.85 -32.21 52.61
CA MET A 22 -8.04 -33.65 52.89
C MET A 22 -9.43 -34.14 52.39
N THR A 23 -9.49 -35.36 51.87
CA THR A 23 -10.72 -36.17 51.57
C THR A 23 -10.83 -37.32 52.61
N PRO A 24 -11.74 -38.32 52.54
CA PRO A 24 -13.05 -38.51 51.86
C PRO A 24 -14.17 -39.11 52.76
N GLY A 25 -15.37 -39.37 52.20
CA GLY A 25 -16.29 -40.44 52.62
C GLY A 25 -17.23 -40.17 53.82
N GLY A 26 -18.32 -40.91 54.03
CA GLY A 26 -18.86 -42.02 53.25
C GLY A 26 -19.60 -43.07 54.09
N ASP A 27 -20.94 -43.10 53.99
CA ASP A 27 -21.84 -44.25 54.21
C ASP A 27 -22.21 -44.75 55.64
N LYS A 28 -23.50 -45.13 55.76
CA LYS A 28 -24.20 -46.02 56.73
C LYS A 28 -24.43 -45.70 58.23
N ARG A 29 -25.67 -46.05 58.62
CA ARG A 29 -26.31 -46.14 59.96
C ARG A 29 -25.81 -47.39 60.75
N PRO A 30 -26.40 -47.77 61.92
CA PRO A 30 -27.06 -47.01 63.01
C PRO A 30 -26.39 -47.28 64.38
N PHE A 31 -26.83 -46.66 65.48
CA PHE A 31 -26.90 -47.35 66.79
C PHE A 31 -27.86 -46.65 67.77
N LEU A 32 -28.67 -47.45 68.47
CA LEU A 32 -29.67 -47.01 69.46
C LEU A 32 -29.40 -47.77 70.78
N THR A 33 -28.95 -47.09 71.83
CA THR A 33 -28.70 -47.75 73.13
C THR A 33 -28.77 -46.78 74.31
N PHE A 34 -29.24 -47.29 75.46
CA PHE A 34 -29.27 -46.66 76.80
C PHE A 34 -30.22 -45.44 76.98
N PHE A 35 -30.83 -45.20 78.14
CA PHE A 35 -30.60 -45.75 79.49
C PHE A 35 -31.94 -45.94 80.24
N ARG A 36 -32.17 -47.11 80.84
CA ARG A 36 -33.24 -47.35 81.84
C ARG A 36 -32.59 -48.02 83.06
N LEU A 37 -32.35 -47.25 84.12
CA LEU A 37 -31.99 -47.80 85.44
C LEU A 37 -32.18 -46.76 86.54
N LEU A 38 -33.23 -46.90 87.36
CA LEU A 38 -33.09 -46.94 88.82
C LEU A 38 -34.37 -47.38 89.54
N LEU A 39 -34.17 -48.14 90.61
CA LEU A 39 -35.01 -48.23 91.82
C LEU A 39 -36.46 -48.76 91.71
N THR A 40 -36.58 -50.08 91.84
CA THR A 40 -37.57 -50.67 92.74
C THR A 40 -36.85 -51.51 93.80
N THR A 41 -36.72 -50.97 95.01
CA THR A 41 -36.33 -51.76 96.19
C THR A 41 -37.56 -52.37 96.85
N LEU A 42 -37.48 -53.67 97.09
CA LEU A 42 -38.03 -54.35 98.26
C LEU A 42 -39.56 -54.51 98.38
N LEU A 43 -40.04 -55.72 98.07
CA LEU A 43 -41.11 -56.35 98.86
C LEU A 43 -40.76 -57.81 99.11
N LEU A 44 -40.40 -58.15 100.36
CA LEU A 44 -40.37 -59.52 100.86
C LEU A 44 -40.45 -59.52 102.40
N VAL A 45 -41.61 -59.12 102.91
CA VAL A 45 -42.06 -59.44 104.26
C VAL A 45 -43.37 -60.20 104.15
N LEU A 46 -43.26 -61.53 104.34
CA LEU A 46 -44.22 -62.42 105.00
C LEU A 46 -45.72 -62.12 104.85
N GLY A 47 -46.37 -62.96 104.03
CA GLY A 47 -47.32 -63.91 104.60
C GLY A 47 -48.57 -63.35 105.29
N ALA A 48 -49.34 -62.53 104.60
CA ALA A 48 -50.78 -62.42 104.85
C ALA A 48 -51.52 -62.63 103.54
N SER A 49 -52.36 -63.67 103.45
CA SER A 49 -53.40 -63.71 102.42
C SER A 49 -54.27 -62.47 102.61
N PRO A 50 -54.52 -61.64 101.58
CA PRO A 50 -55.55 -60.61 101.70
C PRO A 50 -56.85 -61.33 102.01
N ALA A 51 -57.43 -61.05 103.18
CA ALA A 51 -58.78 -61.51 103.48
C ALA A 51 -59.69 -60.90 102.41
N PHE A 52 -60.34 -61.75 101.61
CA PHE A 52 -61.35 -61.28 100.66
C PHE A 52 -62.41 -60.51 101.45
N ALA A 53 -62.78 -59.32 100.95
CA ALA A 53 -63.92 -58.61 101.46
C ALA A 53 -65.15 -59.54 101.34
N ALA A 54 -65.99 -59.59 102.38
CA ALA A 54 -67.09 -60.54 102.43
C ALA A 54 -68.11 -60.24 101.32
N ASP A 55 -68.92 -61.23 100.93
CA ASP A 55 -70.04 -60.97 100.03
C ASP A 55 -71.01 -59.94 100.66
N PRO A 56 -71.60 -59.03 99.86
CA PRO A 56 -72.48 -57.99 100.37
C PRO A 56 -73.72 -58.58 101.05
N SER A 57 -73.89 -58.29 102.35
CA SER A 57 -74.97 -58.85 103.16
C SER A 57 -76.10 -57.84 103.38
N HIS A 58 -77.31 -58.19 102.94
CA HIS A 58 -78.50 -57.34 102.96
C HIS A 58 -78.32 -55.95 102.29
N VAL A 59 -77.51 -55.91 101.23
CA VAL A 59 -77.35 -54.76 100.33
C VAL A 59 -78.08 -55.04 99.02
N ASN A 60 -78.94 -54.13 98.58
CA ASN A 60 -79.49 -54.15 97.22
C ASN A 60 -78.69 -53.22 96.32
N PHE A 61 -78.38 -53.67 95.10
CA PHE A 61 -77.66 -52.89 94.11
C PHE A 61 -78.58 -52.47 92.97
N THR A 62 -78.37 -51.26 92.45
CA THR A 62 -78.92 -50.82 91.17
C THR A 62 -77.75 -50.42 90.28
N LEU A 63 -77.69 -50.97 89.06
CA LEU A 63 -76.85 -50.44 87.99
C LEU A 63 -77.75 -49.61 87.07
N GLU A 64 -77.33 -48.39 86.77
CA GLU A 64 -78.02 -47.49 85.86
C GLU A 64 -77.01 -46.91 84.88
N GLY A 65 -77.41 -46.72 83.63
CA GLY A 65 -76.68 -45.91 82.66
C GLY A 65 -77.48 -44.69 82.27
N CYS A 66 -76.82 -43.68 81.74
CA CYS A 66 -77.48 -42.48 81.25
C CYS A 66 -78.15 -42.74 79.90
N ARG A 67 -79.48 -42.55 79.85
CA ARG A 67 -80.23 -42.53 78.59
C ARG A 67 -79.99 -41.22 77.86
N ASN A 68 -79.48 -41.31 76.64
CA ASN A 68 -79.28 -40.18 75.75
C ASN A 68 -80.14 -40.34 74.49
N ASP A 69 -80.97 -39.34 74.20
CA ASP A 69 -81.78 -39.22 72.99
C ASP A 69 -81.22 -38.17 72.00
N GLY A 70 -80.05 -37.62 72.30
CA GLY A 70 -79.41 -36.50 71.61
C GLY A 70 -79.46 -35.18 72.40
N SER A 71 -80.21 -35.11 73.51
CA SER A 71 -80.34 -33.88 74.33
C SER A 71 -79.30 -33.71 75.44
N ILE A 72 -78.48 -34.73 75.72
CA ILE A 72 -77.49 -34.68 76.81
C ILE A 72 -76.27 -33.83 76.40
N THR A 73 -75.92 -32.86 77.25
CA THR A 73 -74.75 -32.00 77.09
C THR A 73 -73.91 -31.96 78.36
N PHE A 74 -72.59 -32.09 78.23
CA PHE A 74 -71.64 -31.99 79.36
C PHE A 74 -70.85 -30.68 79.33
N PRO A 75 -70.39 -30.17 80.49
CA PRO A 75 -69.36 -29.14 80.52
C PRO A 75 -68.04 -29.67 79.90
N PRO A 76 -67.28 -28.83 79.17
CA PRO A 76 -65.94 -29.20 78.67
C PRO A 76 -65.03 -29.63 79.83
N GLY A 77 -64.31 -30.75 79.70
CA GLY A 77 -63.50 -31.33 80.77
C GLY A 77 -64.25 -32.23 81.77
N GLY A 78 -65.59 -32.34 81.66
CA GLY A 78 -66.42 -33.08 82.60
C GLY A 78 -66.82 -32.27 83.85
N PRO A 79 -67.49 -32.88 84.84
CA PRO A 79 -67.70 -34.32 85.00
C PRO A 79 -68.71 -34.93 84.01
N PHE A 80 -68.41 -36.14 83.53
CA PHE A 80 -69.30 -36.95 82.68
C PHE A 80 -70.30 -37.70 83.57
N VAL A 81 -71.26 -36.94 84.11
CA VAL A 81 -72.35 -37.42 84.96
C VAL A 81 -73.63 -36.78 84.45
N CYS A 82 -74.67 -37.59 84.23
CA CYS A 82 -75.92 -37.09 83.67
C CYS A 82 -76.84 -36.46 84.73
N PRO A 83 -77.85 -35.67 84.32
CA PRO A 83 -78.95 -35.31 85.20
C PRO A 83 -79.60 -36.57 85.78
N ASP A 84 -79.94 -36.57 87.07
CA ASP A 84 -80.38 -37.79 87.78
C ASP A 84 -81.60 -38.46 87.13
N ALA A 85 -82.51 -37.69 86.54
CA ALA A 85 -83.69 -38.20 85.84
C ALA A 85 -83.40 -38.91 84.49
N ALA A 86 -82.16 -38.83 83.98
CA ALA A 86 -81.73 -39.52 82.76
C ALA A 86 -81.10 -40.90 83.04
N TYR A 87 -80.77 -41.21 84.30
CA TYR A 87 -80.31 -42.55 84.67
C TYR A 87 -81.45 -43.57 84.57
N THR A 88 -81.14 -44.75 84.01
CA THR A 88 -82.11 -45.82 83.80
C THR A 88 -81.46 -47.19 83.92
N THR A 89 -82.23 -48.17 84.42
CA THR A 89 -81.88 -49.60 84.48
C THR A 89 -82.15 -50.35 83.16
N GLY A 90 -82.41 -49.63 82.07
CA GLY A 90 -82.78 -50.22 80.78
C GLY A 90 -81.88 -49.76 79.63
N ASN A 91 -82.44 -49.73 78.41
CA ASN A 91 -81.70 -49.27 77.25
C ASN A 91 -81.38 -47.77 77.33
N LEU A 92 -80.14 -47.43 76.96
CA LEU A 92 -79.52 -46.11 77.09
C LEU A 92 -79.77 -45.17 75.89
N GLY A 93 -80.64 -45.56 74.96
CA GLY A 93 -81.07 -44.69 73.87
C GLY A 93 -80.09 -44.62 72.70
N LYS A 94 -80.26 -43.57 71.89
CA LYS A 94 -79.73 -43.45 70.52
C LYS A 94 -78.71 -42.32 70.34
N GLY A 95 -78.46 -41.52 71.37
CA GLY A 95 -77.60 -40.34 71.31
C GLY A 95 -76.13 -40.59 71.61
N TRP A 96 -75.70 -41.85 71.80
CA TRP A 96 -74.32 -42.22 72.11
C TRP A 96 -73.57 -42.70 70.86
N ASN A 97 -72.46 -42.03 70.57
CA ASN A 97 -71.66 -42.24 69.38
C ASN A 97 -70.21 -42.63 69.73
N GLU A 98 -69.40 -42.96 68.73
CA GLU A 98 -68.00 -43.34 68.97
C GLU A 98 -67.21 -42.26 69.71
N LEU A 99 -66.45 -42.67 70.71
CA LEU A 99 -65.61 -41.85 71.61
C LEU A 99 -66.36 -41.05 72.68
N ASP A 100 -67.69 -41.23 72.79
CA ASP A 100 -68.45 -40.74 73.93
C ASP A 100 -68.09 -41.45 75.23
N LEU A 101 -68.13 -40.70 76.33
CA LEU A 101 -67.97 -41.17 77.70
C LEU A 101 -69.35 -41.35 78.31
N VAL A 102 -69.92 -42.54 78.17
CA VAL A 102 -71.28 -42.90 78.59
C VAL A 102 -71.35 -42.97 80.12
N PRO A 103 -72.08 -42.07 80.81
CA PRO A 103 -72.15 -42.10 82.26
C PRO A 103 -72.96 -43.28 82.79
N HIS A 104 -72.42 -43.90 83.84
CA HIS A 104 -73.00 -45.03 84.55
C HIS A 104 -72.99 -44.74 86.06
N ARG A 105 -73.89 -45.40 86.79
CA ARG A 105 -74.14 -45.21 88.21
C ARG A 105 -74.39 -46.55 88.89
N VAL A 106 -73.74 -46.77 90.03
CA VAL A 106 -74.05 -47.89 90.94
C VAL A 106 -74.56 -47.33 92.24
N THR A 107 -75.79 -47.72 92.60
CA THR A 107 -76.41 -47.43 93.89
C THR A 107 -76.38 -48.69 94.75
N ALA A 108 -75.76 -48.62 95.94
CA ALA A 108 -75.72 -49.70 96.92
C ALA A 108 -76.51 -49.29 98.17
N ALA A 109 -77.62 -49.96 98.44
CA ALA A 109 -78.53 -49.65 99.55
C ALA A 109 -78.53 -50.78 100.60
N ALA A 110 -77.91 -50.52 101.76
CA ALA A 110 -77.86 -51.43 102.90
C ALA A 110 -79.12 -51.25 103.77
N GLY A 111 -79.90 -52.32 103.95
CA GLY A 111 -81.13 -52.29 104.75
C GLY A 111 -80.90 -52.29 106.27
N ASN A 112 -82.00 -52.27 107.03
CA ASN A 112 -81.98 -52.39 108.50
C ASN A 112 -81.49 -53.75 109.02
N SER A 113 -81.38 -54.76 108.15
CA SER A 113 -80.83 -56.09 108.47
C SER A 113 -79.35 -56.24 108.09
N ALA A 114 -78.72 -55.21 107.53
CA ALA A 114 -77.30 -55.22 107.23
C ALA A 114 -76.44 -55.18 108.51
N PRO A 115 -75.22 -55.73 108.51
CA PRO A 115 -74.26 -55.53 109.60
C PRO A 115 -73.99 -54.04 109.86
N SER A 116 -73.73 -53.69 111.12
CA SER A 116 -73.55 -52.30 111.55
C SER A 116 -72.51 -51.52 110.73
N ASN A 117 -71.43 -52.20 110.35
CA ASN A 117 -70.53 -51.86 109.23
C ASN A 117 -70.19 -53.16 108.48
N GLN A 118 -70.07 -53.08 107.15
CA GLN A 118 -69.57 -54.15 106.29
C GLN A 118 -68.60 -53.62 105.21
N SER A 119 -67.77 -54.51 104.69
CA SER A 119 -66.85 -54.24 103.58
C SER A 119 -66.96 -55.37 102.57
N TYR A 120 -67.21 -55.03 101.31
CA TYR A 120 -67.44 -55.98 100.21
C TYR A 120 -66.88 -55.43 98.89
N THR A 121 -66.61 -56.31 97.92
CA THR A 121 -66.09 -55.92 96.60
C THR A 121 -67.06 -56.30 95.48
N ILE A 122 -67.41 -55.33 94.63
CA ILE A 122 -68.19 -55.52 93.40
C ILE A 122 -67.31 -55.19 92.18
N ALA A 123 -67.76 -55.59 90.98
CA ALA A 123 -67.09 -55.28 89.73
C ALA A 123 -68.05 -54.55 88.77
N VAL A 124 -67.64 -53.38 88.28
CA VAL A 124 -68.25 -52.75 87.10
C VAL A 124 -67.55 -53.27 85.86
N VAL A 125 -68.30 -53.71 84.85
CA VAL A 125 -67.80 -54.51 83.72
C VAL A 125 -68.39 -53.99 82.40
N ALA A 126 -67.59 -53.77 81.38
CA ALA A 126 -68.02 -53.32 80.06
C ALA A 126 -67.63 -54.33 78.96
N ASP A 127 -68.52 -54.51 77.97
CA ASP A 127 -68.27 -55.31 76.77
C ASP A 127 -67.12 -54.72 75.95
N ASN A 128 -65.98 -55.41 75.84
CA ASN A 128 -64.77 -54.84 75.24
C ASN A 128 -64.47 -55.32 73.82
N LEU A 129 -64.54 -56.63 73.57
CA LEU A 129 -64.11 -57.22 72.30
C LEU A 129 -64.96 -58.43 71.95
N SER A 130 -65.43 -58.47 70.70
CA SER A 130 -66.07 -59.64 70.10
C SER A 130 -65.52 -59.88 68.71
N GLY A 131 -64.75 -60.96 68.54
CA GLY A 131 -63.96 -61.19 67.33
C GLY A 131 -62.87 -60.12 67.19
N THR A 132 -63.03 -59.22 66.21
CA THR A 132 -62.14 -58.08 65.96
C THR A 132 -62.80 -56.71 66.23
N ALA A 133 -64.08 -56.68 66.61
CA ALA A 133 -64.80 -55.43 66.84
C ALA A 133 -64.73 -55.04 68.32
N LEU A 134 -64.28 -53.80 68.58
CA LEU A 134 -64.20 -53.22 69.91
C LEU A 134 -65.56 -52.65 70.34
N GLY A 135 -65.89 -52.76 71.61
CA GLY A 135 -67.10 -52.21 72.23
C GLY A 135 -66.77 -50.96 73.02
N TYR A 136 -66.58 -51.13 74.33
CA TYR A 136 -65.99 -50.14 75.22
C TYR A 136 -64.49 -50.37 75.40
N ASP A 137 -63.67 -49.32 75.40
CA ASP A 137 -62.21 -49.42 75.60
C ASP A 137 -61.70 -48.81 76.92
N VAL A 138 -62.51 -47.98 77.59
CA VAL A 138 -62.18 -47.37 78.89
C VAL A 138 -63.35 -47.50 79.86
N ILE A 139 -63.04 -47.82 81.13
CA ILE A 139 -63.92 -47.58 82.29
C ILE A 139 -63.20 -46.55 83.18
N SER A 140 -63.87 -45.46 83.55
CA SER A 140 -63.34 -44.46 84.49
C SER A 140 -63.18 -45.05 85.89
N VAL A 141 -62.43 -44.37 86.76
CA VAL A 141 -62.47 -44.67 88.21
C VAL A 141 -63.84 -44.22 88.73
N PRO A 142 -64.65 -45.07 89.40
CA PRO A 142 -65.91 -44.62 89.97
C PRO A 142 -65.72 -43.78 91.23
N VAL A 143 -66.52 -42.72 91.34
CA VAL A 143 -66.41 -41.66 92.35
C VAL A 143 -67.69 -41.59 93.16
N LEU A 144 -67.57 -41.37 94.48
CA LEU A 144 -68.73 -41.18 95.36
C LEU A 144 -69.53 -39.94 94.96
N ASN A 145 -70.81 -40.14 94.63
CA ASN A 145 -71.78 -39.05 94.53
C ASN A 145 -72.25 -38.68 95.94
N THR A 146 -71.67 -37.64 96.52
CA THR A 146 -71.96 -37.18 97.88
C THR A 146 -73.35 -36.55 98.04
N ALA A 147 -74.01 -36.16 96.95
CA ALA A 147 -75.36 -35.56 97.00
C ALA A 147 -76.46 -36.62 97.15
N LEU A 148 -76.26 -37.80 96.56
CA LEU A 148 -77.20 -38.93 96.64
C LEU A 148 -76.81 -39.97 97.70
N SER A 149 -75.59 -39.89 98.24
CA SER A 149 -75.11 -40.80 99.28
C SER A 149 -75.46 -40.34 100.69
N SER A 150 -75.64 -41.31 101.59
CA SER A 150 -75.72 -41.07 103.03
C SER A 150 -74.39 -40.52 103.55
N ALA A 151 -74.43 -39.63 104.55
CA ALA A 151 -73.24 -38.90 105.04
C ALA A 151 -72.11 -39.76 105.61
N SER A 152 -72.35 -41.05 105.90
CA SER A 152 -71.36 -42.03 106.34
C SER A 152 -70.69 -42.82 105.21
N CYS A 153 -71.14 -42.68 103.95
CA CYS A 153 -70.53 -43.31 102.79
C CYS A 153 -69.19 -42.64 102.45
N THR A 154 -68.20 -43.45 102.08
CA THR A 154 -66.88 -42.98 101.63
C THR A 154 -66.61 -43.37 100.17
N ALA A 155 -65.62 -42.72 99.57
CA ALA A 155 -65.12 -43.10 98.25
C ALA A 155 -64.64 -44.56 98.26
N PRO A 156 -64.92 -45.34 97.20
CA PRO A 156 -64.56 -46.75 97.16
C PRO A 156 -63.07 -46.91 96.88
N THR A 157 -62.47 -48.00 97.34
CA THR A 157 -61.13 -48.38 96.85
C THR A 157 -61.30 -49.02 95.48
N VAL A 158 -60.78 -48.37 94.43
CA VAL A 158 -60.96 -48.79 93.03
C VAL A 158 -59.67 -49.38 92.46
N GLY A 159 -59.78 -50.57 91.87
CA GLY A 159 -58.69 -51.23 91.16
C GLY A 159 -58.37 -50.63 89.79
N PRO A 160 -57.21 -50.99 89.19
CA PRO A 160 -56.93 -50.67 87.80
C PRO A 160 -57.98 -51.30 86.87
N GLN A 161 -58.21 -50.67 85.71
CA GLN A 161 -58.96 -51.32 84.63
C GLN A 161 -58.22 -52.59 84.24
N THR A 162 -58.92 -53.71 84.31
CA THR A 162 -58.41 -55.05 84.03
C THR A 162 -59.26 -55.66 82.92
N GLN A 163 -58.67 -56.51 82.09
CA GLN A 163 -59.39 -57.25 81.05
C GLN A 163 -59.52 -58.72 81.46
N MET A 164 -60.68 -59.31 81.27
CA MET A 164 -60.89 -60.76 81.40
C MET A 164 -61.21 -61.38 80.04
N SER A 165 -60.77 -62.63 79.87
CA SER A 165 -61.08 -63.47 78.72
C SER A 165 -61.29 -64.92 79.21
N PRO A 166 -62.40 -65.59 78.86
CA PRO A 166 -63.54 -65.06 78.10
C PRO A 166 -64.24 -63.90 78.82
N GLY A 167 -64.90 -63.03 78.05
CA GLY A 167 -65.74 -61.98 78.61
C GLY A 167 -67.10 -62.50 79.10
N LEU A 168 -67.89 -61.64 79.75
CA LEU A 168 -69.28 -61.96 80.06
C LEU A 168 -70.08 -62.21 78.76
N GLY A 169 -71.19 -62.93 78.86
CA GLY A 169 -72.09 -63.19 77.73
C GLY A 169 -71.52 -64.02 76.58
N GLY A 170 -70.29 -64.55 76.70
CA GLY A 170 -69.60 -65.29 75.63
C GLY A 170 -68.72 -64.42 74.72
N LEU A 171 -68.42 -63.19 75.14
CA LEU A 171 -67.53 -62.28 74.42
C LEU A 171 -66.06 -62.75 74.42
N THR A 172 -65.28 -62.25 73.47
CA THR A 172 -63.82 -62.50 73.41
C THR A 172 -63.12 -61.88 74.63
N ALA A 173 -63.53 -60.67 75.01
CA ALA A 173 -63.12 -60.06 76.28
C ALA A 173 -64.13 -59.02 76.80
N SER A 174 -64.10 -58.82 78.11
CA SER A 174 -64.72 -57.68 78.80
C SER A 174 -63.65 -56.94 79.61
N ILE A 175 -63.79 -55.63 79.76
CA ILE A 175 -62.99 -54.84 80.71
C ILE A 175 -63.77 -54.63 82.01
N TYR A 176 -63.08 -54.52 83.14
CA TYR A 176 -63.72 -54.31 84.44
C TYR A 176 -62.85 -53.51 85.43
N ARG A 177 -63.48 -52.99 86.47
CA ARG A 177 -62.83 -52.46 87.68
C ARG A 177 -63.45 -53.04 88.93
N LEU A 178 -62.61 -53.41 89.90
CA LEU A 178 -63.02 -53.84 91.24
C LEU A 178 -63.23 -52.62 92.14
N LEU A 179 -64.37 -52.57 92.83
CA LEU A 179 -64.80 -51.52 93.76
C LEU A 179 -65.00 -52.14 95.13
N THR A 180 -64.09 -51.88 96.07
CA THR A 180 -64.29 -52.23 97.48
C THR A 180 -65.00 -51.09 98.20
N ILE A 181 -66.19 -51.39 98.71
CA ILE A 181 -67.09 -50.43 99.36
C ILE A 181 -67.15 -50.74 100.85
N ASN A 182 -67.02 -49.71 101.69
CA ASN A 182 -67.27 -49.78 103.12
C ASN A 182 -68.60 -49.09 103.41
N GLN A 183 -69.55 -49.81 104.01
CA GLN A 183 -70.92 -49.34 104.18
C GLN A 183 -71.48 -49.66 105.57
N ALA A 184 -72.14 -48.68 106.18
CA ALA A 184 -72.87 -48.85 107.44
C ALA A 184 -74.32 -49.34 107.20
N GLN A 185 -74.92 -50.00 108.20
CA GLN A 185 -76.34 -50.38 108.15
C GLN A 185 -77.27 -49.17 107.90
N ASN A 186 -78.39 -49.38 107.21
CA ASN A 186 -79.37 -48.33 106.89
C ASN A 186 -78.77 -47.10 106.18
N THR A 187 -77.99 -47.34 105.13
CA THR A 187 -77.39 -46.29 104.28
C THR A 187 -77.55 -46.60 102.80
N THR A 188 -77.50 -45.57 101.97
CA THR A 188 -77.39 -45.68 100.51
C THR A 188 -76.12 -44.97 100.06
N CYS A 189 -75.25 -45.67 99.33
CA CYS A 189 -74.02 -45.12 98.76
C CYS A 189 -74.11 -45.19 97.23
N VAL A 190 -73.83 -44.09 96.55
CA VAL A 190 -73.97 -43.95 95.09
C VAL A 190 -72.62 -43.61 94.48
N TYR A 191 -72.25 -44.32 93.42
CA TYR A 191 -70.97 -44.18 92.73
C TYR A 191 -71.18 -43.93 91.24
N ASP A 192 -70.70 -42.78 90.76
CA ASP A 192 -70.80 -42.37 89.36
C ASP A 192 -69.48 -42.62 88.62
N TYR A 193 -69.57 -43.08 87.39
CA TYR A 193 -68.45 -43.37 86.50
C TYR A 193 -68.85 -43.22 85.04
N HIS A 194 -67.93 -43.45 84.10
CA HIS A 194 -68.28 -43.51 82.68
C HIS A 194 -67.49 -44.59 81.95
N GLU A 195 -68.04 -45.04 80.83
CA GLU A 195 -67.42 -46.02 79.93
C GLU A 195 -67.27 -45.40 78.52
N ARG A 196 -66.11 -45.55 77.90
CA ARG A 196 -65.86 -44.96 76.57
C ARG A 196 -66.21 -45.94 75.46
N LEU A 197 -67.08 -45.53 74.54
CA LEU A 197 -67.32 -46.24 73.29
C LEU A 197 -66.07 -46.15 72.40
N ALA A 198 -65.53 -47.29 71.98
CA ALA A 198 -64.31 -47.37 71.20
C ALA A 198 -64.49 -46.84 69.76
N LEU A 199 -63.37 -46.51 69.10
CA LEU A 199 -63.33 -46.38 67.65
C LEU A 199 -63.59 -47.76 67.02
N GLY A 200 -64.59 -47.87 66.14
CA GLY A 200 -65.11 -49.12 65.63
C GLY A 200 -66.30 -49.71 66.40
N SER A 201 -66.81 -49.05 67.45
CA SER A 201 -67.91 -49.60 68.28
C SER A 201 -69.24 -49.73 67.56
N HIS A 202 -69.48 -48.96 66.50
CA HIS A 202 -70.61 -49.16 65.58
C HIS A 202 -70.58 -50.50 64.81
N LEU A 203 -69.43 -51.19 64.80
CA LEU A 203 -69.22 -52.49 64.14
C LEU A 203 -69.36 -53.69 65.09
N PHE A 204 -69.69 -53.47 66.38
CA PHE A 204 -69.75 -54.55 67.35
C PHE A 204 -70.84 -55.59 67.00
N PRO A 205 -70.53 -56.90 66.99
CA PRO A 205 -71.48 -57.91 66.54
C PRO A 205 -72.59 -58.13 67.58
N GLY A 206 -73.79 -57.63 67.29
CA GLY A 206 -74.97 -57.83 68.13
C GLY A 206 -76.07 -56.83 67.82
N SER A 207 -77.11 -56.82 68.65
CA SER A 207 -78.06 -55.70 68.69
C SER A 207 -77.58 -54.59 69.64
N SER A 208 -76.81 -54.94 70.68
CA SER A 208 -76.49 -54.05 71.79
C SER A 208 -75.11 -54.32 72.38
N LEU A 209 -74.52 -53.28 73.00
CA LEU A 209 -73.35 -53.31 73.87
C LEU A 209 -73.82 -53.17 75.32
N HIS A 210 -73.27 -53.95 76.25
CA HIS A 210 -73.70 -54.01 77.65
C HIS A 210 -72.61 -53.50 78.62
N SER A 211 -73.07 -52.78 79.66
CA SER A 211 -72.36 -52.59 80.93
C SER A 211 -73.05 -53.44 81.99
N ASN A 212 -72.29 -54.11 82.86
CA ASN A 212 -72.76 -55.13 83.79
C ASN A 212 -72.19 -54.89 85.20
N LEU A 213 -72.96 -55.27 86.23
CA LEU A 213 -72.53 -55.35 87.62
C LEU A 213 -72.36 -56.82 88.04
N ALA A 214 -71.15 -57.16 88.50
CA ALA A 214 -70.72 -58.51 88.84
C ALA A 214 -70.04 -58.56 90.24
N LEU A 215 -69.73 -59.76 90.73
CA LEU A 215 -68.89 -59.98 91.91
C LEU A 215 -67.53 -60.54 91.51
N GLN A 216 -66.54 -60.34 92.37
CA GLN A 216 -65.25 -61.01 92.24
C GLN A 216 -65.32 -62.43 92.81
N THR A 217 -65.25 -63.44 91.94
CA THR A 217 -65.28 -64.86 92.34
C THR A 217 -63.90 -65.52 92.35
N GLY A 218 -62.86 -64.79 91.95
CA GLY A 218 -61.46 -65.24 92.01
C GLY A 218 -60.47 -64.09 91.79
N ALA A 219 -59.17 -64.40 91.79
CA ALA A 219 -58.12 -63.37 91.70
C ALA A 219 -58.21 -62.50 90.43
N SER A 220 -58.66 -63.07 89.31
CA SER A 220 -58.80 -62.40 88.01
C SER A 220 -60.12 -62.76 87.30
N THR A 221 -61.14 -63.18 88.05
CA THR A 221 -62.44 -63.58 87.51
C THR A 221 -63.55 -62.79 88.20
N VAL A 222 -64.45 -62.23 87.40
CA VAL A 222 -65.69 -61.60 87.87
C VAL A 222 -66.86 -62.25 87.15
N ASP A 223 -67.92 -62.57 87.88
CA ASP A 223 -69.12 -63.17 87.32
C ASP A 223 -70.40 -62.73 88.05
N CYS A 224 -71.53 -63.12 87.49
CA CYS A 224 -72.85 -62.68 87.93
C CYS A 224 -73.47 -63.50 89.07
N SER A 225 -72.85 -64.60 89.51
CA SER A 225 -73.53 -65.66 90.26
C SER A 225 -74.21 -65.22 91.56
N GLY A 226 -73.66 -64.20 92.25
CA GLY A 226 -74.26 -63.64 93.48
C GLY A 226 -75.16 -62.40 93.29
N LEU A 227 -75.09 -61.70 92.15
CA LEU A 227 -75.86 -60.44 91.91
C LEU A 227 -76.90 -60.53 90.78
N GLY A 228 -76.88 -61.60 89.99
CA GLY A 228 -77.90 -61.92 88.98
C GLY A 228 -77.73 -61.27 87.61
N CYS A 229 -76.53 -60.77 87.26
CA CYS A 229 -76.27 -59.94 86.06
C CYS A 229 -77.22 -58.74 85.97
N ARG A 230 -76.88 -57.64 86.65
CA ARG A 230 -77.57 -56.36 86.41
C ARG A 230 -76.87 -55.69 85.25
N ASP A 231 -77.55 -55.49 84.13
CA ASP A 231 -76.99 -54.89 82.92
C ASP A 231 -77.78 -53.67 82.44
N VAL A 232 -77.10 -52.80 81.70
CA VAL A 232 -77.69 -51.71 80.91
C VAL A 232 -77.03 -51.70 79.53
N SER A 233 -77.74 -51.25 78.50
CA SER A 233 -77.29 -51.47 77.11
C SER A 233 -77.52 -50.34 76.12
N ILE A 234 -76.59 -50.18 75.17
CA ILE A 234 -76.66 -49.25 74.02
C ILE A 234 -76.94 -50.05 72.74
N PRO A 235 -77.88 -49.65 71.86
CA PRO A 235 -78.08 -50.32 70.57
C PRO A 235 -76.91 -50.02 69.60
N VAL A 236 -76.23 -51.05 69.08
CA VAL A 236 -74.98 -50.85 68.32
C VAL A 236 -75.18 -50.17 66.97
N LYS A 237 -76.24 -50.53 66.23
CA LYS A 237 -76.54 -49.99 64.88
C LYS A 237 -76.89 -48.50 64.86
N GLU A 238 -76.98 -47.93 66.05
CA GLU A 238 -77.39 -46.56 66.35
C GLU A 238 -76.17 -45.64 66.54
N ILE A 239 -75.01 -46.21 66.89
CA ILE A 239 -73.75 -45.52 67.15
C ILE A 239 -73.22 -44.96 65.83
N LEU A 240 -73.07 -43.64 65.73
CA LEU A 240 -72.49 -43.00 64.55
C LEU A 240 -70.95 -43.05 64.59
N PRO A 241 -70.29 -43.39 63.47
CA PRO A 241 -68.84 -43.50 63.40
C PRO A 241 -68.12 -42.16 63.26
N GLN A 242 -66.91 -42.07 63.80
CA GLN A 242 -65.97 -41.02 63.42
C GLN A 242 -65.67 -41.12 61.92
N LYS A 243 -65.76 -40.01 61.17
CA LYS A 243 -65.69 -40.02 59.70
C LYS A 243 -64.59 -39.12 59.15
N LEU A 244 -63.97 -39.54 58.05
CA LEU A 244 -63.06 -38.74 57.23
C LEU A 244 -63.53 -38.76 55.76
N ASP A 245 -63.67 -37.60 55.15
CA ASP A 245 -64.00 -37.40 53.72
C ASP A 245 -62.90 -36.58 53.03
N LYS A 246 -62.75 -36.71 51.71
CA LYS A 246 -61.73 -35.97 50.95
C LYS A 246 -62.17 -35.58 49.53
N ASN A 247 -61.72 -34.40 49.07
CA ASN A 247 -61.70 -34.02 47.65
C ASN A 247 -60.32 -33.44 47.23
N MET A 248 -60.09 -33.32 45.92
CA MET A 248 -58.83 -32.89 45.31
C MET A 248 -59.07 -32.18 43.97
N SER A 249 -58.25 -31.18 43.63
CA SER A 249 -58.18 -30.55 42.30
C SER A 249 -56.73 -30.30 41.88
N ALA A 250 -56.45 -30.34 40.58
CA ALA A 250 -55.12 -30.12 40.01
C ALA A 250 -55.19 -29.35 38.67
N ALA A 251 -54.35 -28.32 38.51
CA ALA A 251 -54.24 -27.55 37.27
C ALA A 251 -52.80 -27.14 36.97
N GLN A 252 -52.41 -27.15 35.68
CA GLN A 252 -51.08 -26.78 35.20
C GLN A 252 -51.17 -25.54 34.32
N GLY A 253 -50.51 -24.44 34.73
CA GLY A 253 -50.37 -23.24 33.91
C GLY A 253 -49.32 -23.39 32.82
N GLY A 254 -49.06 -22.33 32.05
CA GLY A 254 -47.95 -22.31 31.10
C GLY A 254 -47.70 -20.95 30.46
N ASP A 255 -46.60 -20.85 29.73
CA ASP A 255 -46.25 -19.64 28.97
C ASP A 255 -46.22 -19.95 27.48
N GLN A 256 -46.91 -19.13 26.68
CA GLN A 256 -46.81 -19.18 25.23
C GLN A 256 -45.42 -18.70 24.81
N ALA A 257 -44.59 -19.61 24.29
CA ALA A 257 -43.25 -19.27 23.83
C ALA A 257 -43.29 -18.57 22.45
N TRP A 258 -42.36 -17.65 22.26
CA TRP A 258 -42.15 -16.92 21.02
C TRP A 258 -40.66 -16.87 20.69
N SER A 259 -40.33 -16.83 19.40
CA SER A 259 -38.97 -16.56 18.92
C SER A 259 -38.95 -15.32 18.05
N LEU A 260 -37.83 -14.60 18.05
CA LEU A 260 -37.59 -13.38 17.30
C LEU A 260 -36.29 -13.52 16.50
N LYS A 261 -36.29 -13.13 15.23
CA LYS A 261 -35.15 -13.23 14.32
C LYS A 261 -35.05 -11.95 13.48
N LYS A 262 -33.81 -11.51 13.18
CA LYS A 262 -33.51 -10.48 12.18
C LYS A 262 -32.55 -11.01 11.11
N GLU A 263 -32.76 -10.59 9.86
CA GLU A 263 -31.87 -10.88 8.73
C GLU A 263 -31.73 -9.65 7.83
N ALA A 264 -30.51 -9.36 7.37
CA ALA A 264 -30.21 -8.28 6.44
C ALA A 264 -29.86 -8.83 5.05
N ASN A 265 -30.36 -8.17 4.00
CA ASN A 265 -30.05 -8.48 2.62
C ASN A 265 -29.75 -7.18 1.83
N PRO A 266 -28.52 -6.95 1.36
CA PRO A 266 -27.31 -7.71 1.68
C PRO A 266 -26.88 -7.53 3.15
N ALA A 267 -26.04 -8.44 3.66
CA ALA A 267 -25.49 -8.34 5.03
C ALA A 267 -24.36 -7.29 5.15
N GLU A 268 -23.77 -6.87 4.02
CA GLU A 268 -22.79 -5.79 3.93
C GLU A 268 -23.10 -4.93 2.71
N VAL A 269 -22.85 -3.62 2.79
CA VAL A 269 -23.09 -2.66 1.71
C VAL A 269 -21.79 -1.96 1.37
N SER A 270 -21.17 -2.37 0.26
CA SER A 270 -20.04 -1.64 -0.30
C SER A 270 -20.51 -0.68 -1.41
N PHE A 271 -20.07 0.56 -1.30
CA PHE A 271 -20.12 1.54 -2.39
C PHE A 271 -19.03 1.26 -3.44
N GLY A 272 -18.07 0.39 -3.15
CA GLY A 272 -16.95 0.06 -4.03
C GLY A 272 -15.96 1.22 -4.15
N ASP A 273 -15.23 1.24 -5.25
CA ASP A 273 -14.35 2.34 -5.62
C ASP A 273 -15.18 3.55 -6.08
N VAL A 274 -15.20 4.63 -5.29
CA VAL A 274 -15.99 5.84 -5.59
C VAL A 274 -15.42 6.65 -6.75
N CYS A 275 -14.25 6.30 -7.28
CA CYS A 275 -13.63 6.97 -8.41
C CYS A 275 -13.87 6.31 -9.76
N VAL A 276 -14.60 5.20 -9.81
CA VAL A 276 -15.12 4.69 -11.08
C VAL A 276 -16.19 5.64 -11.63
N LYS A 277 -16.26 5.72 -12.96
CA LYS A 277 -17.31 6.49 -13.63
C LYS A 277 -18.70 5.99 -13.21
N ASP A 278 -19.59 6.94 -12.92
CA ASP A 278 -20.97 6.70 -12.48
C ASP A 278 -21.08 5.91 -11.15
N ALA A 279 -20.09 6.04 -10.26
CA ALA A 279 -20.11 5.47 -8.92
C ALA A 279 -21.40 5.89 -8.14
N PRO A 280 -22.20 4.93 -7.63
CA PRO A 280 -23.46 5.23 -6.97
C PRO A 280 -23.23 5.86 -5.60
N LEU A 281 -23.96 6.94 -5.28
CA LEU A 281 -23.98 7.56 -3.95
C LEU A 281 -25.10 7.03 -3.04
N GLU A 282 -25.90 6.08 -3.53
CA GLU A 282 -26.96 5.41 -2.77
C GLU A 282 -27.00 3.90 -3.02
N LYS A 283 -27.34 3.12 -1.99
CA LYS A 283 -27.46 1.66 -2.04
C LYS A 283 -28.65 1.17 -1.21
N PRO A 284 -29.46 0.23 -1.70
CA PRO A 284 -30.54 -0.36 -0.92
C PRO A 284 -30.01 -1.43 0.05
N VAL A 285 -30.66 -1.56 1.20
CA VAL A 285 -30.56 -2.73 2.09
C VAL A 285 -31.94 -3.04 2.66
N THR A 286 -32.30 -4.31 2.76
CA THR A 286 -33.55 -4.74 3.39
C THR A 286 -33.24 -5.47 4.67
N ILE A 287 -33.87 -5.08 5.78
CA ILE A 287 -33.77 -5.84 7.05
C ILE A 287 -35.16 -6.37 7.40
N THR A 288 -35.27 -7.68 7.57
CA THR A 288 -36.52 -8.35 7.91
C THR A 288 -36.51 -8.78 9.38
N VAL A 289 -37.54 -8.41 10.12
CA VAL A 289 -37.84 -8.91 11.47
C VAL A 289 -38.91 -9.98 11.33
N THR A 290 -38.69 -11.15 11.93
CA THR A 290 -39.66 -12.25 11.95
C THR A 290 -39.90 -12.69 13.39
N TRP A 291 -41.16 -12.80 13.79
CA TRP A 291 -41.58 -13.37 15.07
C TRP A 291 -42.40 -14.64 14.83
N THR A 292 -42.10 -15.70 15.57
CA THR A 292 -42.77 -17.01 15.43
C THR A 292 -43.36 -17.47 16.75
N LYS A 293 -44.64 -17.84 16.74
CA LYS A 293 -45.35 -18.49 17.84
C LYS A 293 -44.93 -19.96 17.93
N VAL A 294 -44.46 -20.40 19.09
CA VAL A 294 -43.88 -21.74 19.33
C VAL A 294 -44.85 -22.56 20.22
N SER A 295 -44.53 -23.81 20.54
CA SER A 295 -45.28 -24.59 21.54
C SER A 295 -45.25 -23.93 22.93
N ILE A 296 -46.32 -24.12 23.71
CA ILE A 296 -46.42 -23.65 25.11
C ILE A 296 -45.37 -24.36 25.98
N ILE A 297 -44.73 -23.61 26.88
CA ILE A 297 -43.85 -24.14 27.94
C ILE A 297 -44.73 -24.50 29.15
N PRO A 298 -44.76 -25.78 29.60
CA PRO A 298 -45.56 -26.18 30.76
C PRO A 298 -45.03 -25.57 32.06
N GLY A 299 -45.92 -24.89 32.78
CA GLY A 299 -45.65 -24.35 34.12
C GLY A 299 -45.84 -25.41 35.22
N THR A 300 -45.77 -24.96 36.47
CA THR A 300 -46.01 -25.81 37.64
C THR A 300 -47.46 -26.28 37.74
N ILE A 301 -47.66 -27.42 38.40
CA ILE A 301 -48.98 -27.99 38.69
C ILE A 301 -49.39 -27.52 40.09
N SER A 302 -50.45 -26.73 40.19
CA SER A 302 -51.06 -26.38 41.49
C SER A 302 -52.09 -27.44 41.88
N VAL A 303 -51.91 -28.00 43.07
CA VAL A 303 -52.79 -29.03 43.65
C VAL A 303 -53.38 -28.52 44.95
N THR A 304 -54.68 -28.73 45.13
CA THR A 304 -55.40 -28.42 46.37
C THR A 304 -56.26 -29.60 46.77
N ALA A 305 -56.14 -30.04 48.02
CA ALA A 305 -56.92 -31.12 48.58
C ALA A 305 -57.57 -30.69 49.90
N ASN A 306 -58.85 -31.02 50.09
CA ASN A 306 -59.60 -30.69 51.30
C ASN A 306 -60.05 -31.96 51.99
N ILE A 307 -59.69 -32.11 53.26
CA ILE A 307 -59.96 -33.28 54.10
C ILE A 307 -60.93 -32.86 55.19
N THR A 308 -62.11 -33.46 55.24
CA THR A 308 -63.13 -33.16 56.26
C THR A 308 -63.16 -34.26 57.32
N ALA A 309 -62.84 -33.93 58.56
CA ALA A 309 -63.02 -34.81 59.70
C ALA A 309 -64.33 -34.47 60.43
N THR A 310 -65.17 -35.48 60.70
CA THR A 310 -66.47 -35.32 61.37
C THR A 310 -66.48 -36.09 62.68
N ASN A 311 -66.82 -35.39 63.75
CA ASN A 311 -66.95 -35.91 65.11
C ASN A 311 -68.44 -35.98 65.51
N PRO A 312 -69.06 -37.17 65.53
CA PRO A 312 -70.43 -37.35 66.01
C PRO A 312 -70.55 -37.46 67.55
N ALA A 313 -69.45 -37.50 68.30
CA ALA A 313 -69.52 -37.59 69.76
C ALA A 313 -70.23 -36.36 70.36
N SER A 314 -70.87 -36.54 71.50
CA SER A 314 -71.45 -35.49 72.35
C SER A 314 -70.39 -34.57 73.00
N ARG A 315 -69.11 -34.83 72.75
CA ARG A 315 -67.94 -34.14 73.31
C ARG A 315 -66.89 -33.82 72.23
N THR A 316 -66.01 -32.88 72.52
CA THR A 316 -64.88 -32.51 71.66
C THR A 316 -63.85 -33.64 71.58
N ILE A 317 -63.41 -33.98 70.37
CA ILE A 317 -62.35 -34.97 70.12
C ILE A 317 -61.21 -34.29 69.38
N THR A 318 -59.96 -34.52 69.81
CA THR A 318 -58.79 -34.03 69.09
C THR A 318 -58.49 -34.98 67.93
N VAL A 319 -58.53 -34.48 66.70
CA VAL A 319 -58.26 -35.24 65.47
C VAL A 319 -56.98 -34.72 64.84
N ALA A 320 -56.03 -35.60 64.51
CA ALA A 320 -54.81 -35.25 63.80
C ALA A 320 -54.76 -35.93 62.43
N VAL A 321 -54.46 -35.17 61.37
CA VAL A 321 -54.49 -35.65 59.98
C VAL A 321 -53.11 -35.62 59.35
N SER A 322 -52.72 -36.73 58.73
CA SER A 322 -51.58 -36.86 57.82
C SER A 322 -52.09 -37.19 56.42
N ASP A 323 -51.49 -36.58 55.40
CA ASP A 323 -52.05 -36.51 54.06
C ASP A 323 -50.98 -36.64 52.97
N THR A 324 -51.12 -37.61 52.06
CA THR A 324 -50.11 -37.91 51.05
C THR A 324 -50.68 -37.89 49.63
N ILE A 325 -50.09 -37.05 48.79
CA ILE A 325 -50.38 -36.96 47.35
C ILE A 325 -49.42 -37.87 46.59
N TYR A 326 -49.94 -38.59 45.59
CA TYR A 326 -49.24 -39.59 44.79
C TYR A 326 -49.40 -39.33 43.29
N GLN A 327 -48.39 -39.76 42.51
CA GLN A 327 -48.41 -39.71 41.06
C GLN A 327 -49.33 -40.80 40.46
N GLY A 328 -50.08 -40.44 39.44
CA GLY A 328 -50.90 -41.38 38.68
C GLY A 328 -52.16 -41.79 39.42
N THR A 329 -52.66 -43.00 39.12
CA THR A 329 -53.89 -43.53 39.73
C THR A 329 -53.64 -44.46 40.92
N THR A 330 -52.37 -44.69 41.29
CA THR A 330 -51.90 -45.67 42.29
C THR A 330 -51.09 -45.02 43.41
N GLN A 331 -51.06 -45.62 44.59
CA GLN A 331 -50.36 -45.11 45.78
C GLN A 331 -48.88 -45.56 45.82
N SER A 332 -48.21 -45.48 44.67
CA SER A 332 -46.88 -46.10 44.45
C SER A 332 -45.71 -45.12 44.47
N VAL A 333 -45.95 -43.86 44.13
CA VAL A 333 -44.93 -42.79 44.10
C VAL A 333 -45.52 -41.58 44.81
N ALA A 334 -45.07 -41.31 46.03
CA ALA A 334 -45.48 -40.12 46.78
C ALA A 334 -44.80 -38.89 46.19
N LEU A 335 -45.57 -37.83 45.96
CA LEU A 335 -45.11 -36.53 45.45
C LEU A 335 -45.00 -35.51 46.58
N ASP A 336 -45.97 -35.48 47.50
CA ASP A 336 -45.91 -34.67 48.72
C ASP A 336 -46.58 -35.39 49.91
N THR A 337 -46.22 -35.01 51.14
CA THR A 337 -46.86 -35.49 52.37
C THR A 337 -46.92 -34.36 53.41
N ALA A 338 -48.13 -33.93 53.73
CA ALA A 338 -48.40 -32.91 54.74
C ALA A 338 -48.95 -33.52 56.03
N ASN A 339 -48.38 -33.11 57.17
CA ASN A 339 -48.97 -33.35 58.48
C ASN A 339 -49.74 -32.10 58.88
N LEU A 340 -51.07 -32.15 58.81
CA LEU A 340 -51.96 -30.98 58.90
C LEU A 340 -52.23 -30.56 60.37
N GLY A 341 -51.49 -31.13 61.31
CA GLY A 341 -51.60 -30.87 62.74
C GLY A 341 -52.78 -31.59 63.40
N SER A 342 -53.02 -31.24 64.67
CA SER A 342 -54.15 -31.70 65.47
C SER A 342 -55.15 -30.58 65.68
N PHE A 343 -56.43 -30.84 65.44
CA PHE A 343 -57.53 -29.90 65.69
C PHE A 343 -58.54 -30.49 66.69
N ASP A 344 -59.00 -29.68 67.63
CA ASP A 344 -60.06 -30.05 68.56
C ASP A 344 -61.42 -29.90 67.87
N VAL A 345 -61.95 -30.99 67.28
CA VAL A 345 -63.24 -30.97 66.57
C VAL A 345 -64.37 -30.98 67.60
N PRO A 346 -65.20 -29.92 67.71
CA PRO A 346 -66.29 -29.88 68.69
C PRO A 346 -67.29 -31.03 68.53
N ALA A 347 -68.09 -31.25 69.57
CA ALA A 347 -69.21 -32.19 69.54
C ALA A 347 -70.13 -31.97 68.33
N ASN A 348 -70.62 -33.05 67.71
CA ASN A 348 -71.56 -33.03 66.58
C ASN A 348 -71.17 -32.07 65.44
N SER A 349 -69.89 -32.00 65.08
CA SER A 349 -69.38 -31.02 64.11
C SER A 349 -68.30 -31.60 63.18
N SER A 350 -67.83 -30.78 62.23
CA SER A 350 -66.76 -31.15 61.30
C SER A 350 -65.73 -30.04 61.16
N HIS A 351 -64.49 -30.43 60.87
CA HIS A 351 -63.39 -29.51 60.53
C HIS A 351 -62.79 -29.87 59.18
N VAL A 352 -62.41 -28.85 58.39
CA VAL A 352 -61.75 -29.03 57.08
C VAL A 352 -60.28 -28.65 57.21
N PHE A 353 -59.41 -29.63 57.02
CA PHE A 353 -57.99 -29.41 56.81
C PHE A 353 -57.74 -29.23 55.31
N THR A 354 -56.84 -28.31 54.94
CA THR A 354 -56.50 -28.04 53.54
C THR A 354 -55.01 -28.30 53.31
N HIS A 355 -54.71 -29.07 52.26
CA HIS A 355 -53.37 -29.33 51.77
C HIS A 355 -53.22 -28.70 50.39
N THR A 356 -52.31 -27.74 50.24
CA THR A 356 -51.97 -27.10 48.97
C THR A 356 -50.49 -27.31 48.65
N VAL A 357 -50.18 -27.81 47.45
CA VAL A 357 -48.80 -27.99 46.98
C VAL A 357 -48.65 -27.55 45.53
N THR A 358 -47.46 -27.05 45.20
CA THR A 358 -47.06 -26.72 43.83
C THR A 358 -46.01 -27.72 43.39
N LEU A 359 -46.37 -28.59 42.44
CA LEU A 359 -45.50 -29.64 41.91
C LEU A 359 -44.80 -29.15 40.62
N PRO A 360 -43.56 -29.58 40.34
CA PRO A 360 -42.89 -29.31 39.06
C PRO A 360 -43.61 -30.01 37.89
N SER A 361 -43.43 -29.47 36.68
CA SER A 361 -44.01 -30.03 35.45
C SER A 361 -43.49 -31.42 35.07
N SER A 362 -42.46 -31.93 35.76
CA SER A 362 -41.99 -33.32 35.64
C SER A 362 -42.96 -34.35 36.21
N ASP A 363 -43.84 -33.94 37.13
CA ASP A 363 -44.59 -34.88 37.96
C ASP A 363 -45.94 -35.26 37.35
N GLY A 364 -46.33 -34.58 36.26
CA GLY A 364 -47.48 -34.93 35.43
C GLY A 364 -47.75 -33.89 34.33
N ASN A 365 -48.49 -34.30 33.31
CA ASN A 365 -48.94 -33.47 32.20
C ASN A 365 -50.44 -33.23 32.31
N ILE A 366 -50.95 -32.21 31.63
CA ILE A 366 -52.40 -32.04 31.41
C ILE A 366 -52.98 -33.33 30.80
N GLY A 367 -53.93 -33.94 31.50
CA GLY A 367 -54.50 -35.25 31.16
C GLY A 367 -54.11 -36.39 32.12
N ASP A 368 -52.97 -36.29 32.81
CA ASP A 368 -52.56 -37.26 33.81
C ASP A 368 -53.39 -37.14 35.09
N PHE A 369 -53.45 -38.21 35.88
CA PHE A 369 -54.15 -38.23 37.17
C PHE A 369 -53.17 -38.16 38.35
N LEU A 370 -53.65 -37.63 39.47
CA LEU A 370 -53.05 -37.76 40.79
C LEU A 370 -53.97 -38.58 41.70
N ASN A 371 -53.39 -39.27 42.68
CA ASN A 371 -54.07 -40.04 43.73
C ASN A 371 -53.69 -39.44 45.08
N ASP A 372 -54.58 -39.52 46.07
CA ASP A 372 -54.40 -38.80 47.32
C ASP A 372 -55.02 -39.58 48.49
N VAL A 373 -54.35 -39.61 49.64
CA VAL A 373 -54.70 -40.40 50.83
C VAL A 373 -54.53 -39.61 52.11
N ALA A 374 -55.64 -39.35 52.81
CA ALA A 374 -55.65 -38.83 54.17
C ALA A 374 -55.78 -39.98 55.18
N THR A 375 -55.09 -39.88 56.31
CA THR A 375 -55.26 -40.75 57.49
C THR A 375 -55.41 -39.88 58.74
N ALA A 376 -56.43 -40.16 59.55
CA ALA A 376 -56.70 -39.44 60.80
C ALA A 376 -56.53 -40.33 62.03
N THR A 377 -55.87 -39.79 63.06
CA THR A 377 -55.78 -40.38 64.41
C THR A 377 -56.53 -39.52 65.41
N TYR A 378 -56.95 -40.13 66.52
CA TYR A 378 -57.86 -39.52 67.48
C TYR A 378 -57.25 -39.54 68.89
N THR A 379 -57.42 -38.45 69.62
CA THR A 379 -57.05 -38.35 71.04
C THR A 379 -58.25 -37.87 71.83
N ASP A 380 -58.51 -38.56 72.94
CA ASP A 380 -59.53 -38.20 73.90
C ASP A 380 -59.14 -36.90 74.60
N LYS A 381 -59.89 -35.82 74.34
CA LYS A 381 -59.48 -34.47 74.74
C LYS A 381 -59.35 -34.30 76.25
N ASP A 382 -60.29 -34.88 76.99
CA ASP A 382 -60.44 -34.64 78.42
C ASP A 382 -59.53 -35.56 79.28
N THR A 383 -59.17 -36.74 78.76
CA THR A 383 -58.21 -37.64 79.43
C THR A 383 -56.77 -37.55 78.90
N GLY A 384 -56.57 -36.99 77.69
CA GLY A 384 -55.29 -36.98 76.98
C GLY A 384 -54.84 -38.34 76.43
N ILE A 385 -55.70 -39.36 76.51
CA ILE A 385 -55.37 -40.74 76.08
C ILE A 385 -55.61 -40.87 74.56
N THR A 386 -54.58 -41.33 73.84
CA THR A 386 -54.71 -41.68 72.42
C THR A 386 -55.74 -42.79 72.23
N VAL A 387 -56.67 -42.60 71.31
CA VAL A 387 -57.65 -43.61 70.93
C VAL A 387 -56.98 -44.62 70.00
N PRO A 388 -57.09 -45.94 70.25
CA PRO A 388 -56.56 -46.95 69.33
C PRO A 388 -57.29 -46.93 67.98
N GLY A 389 -56.52 -47.02 66.89
CA GLY A 389 -57.04 -47.08 65.51
C GLY A 389 -56.93 -45.76 64.74
N ASN A 390 -57.43 -45.76 63.51
CA ASN A 390 -57.43 -44.61 62.60
C ASN A 390 -58.62 -44.69 61.64
N THR A 391 -58.89 -43.59 60.95
CA THR A 391 -59.74 -43.56 59.74
C THR A 391 -58.91 -43.10 58.55
N SER A 392 -59.35 -43.41 57.33
CA SER A 392 -58.68 -42.95 56.11
C SER A 392 -59.68 -42.58 55.02
N ALA A 393 -59.28 -41.67 54.14
CA ALA A 393 -60.06 -41.17 53.01
C ALA A 393 -59.16 -41.04 51.78
N THR A 394 -59.70 -41.26 50.59
CA THR A 394 -58.93 -41.17 49.34
C THR A 394 -59.62 -40.31 48.30
N ALA A 395 -58.84 -39.63 47.46
CA ALA A 395 -59.33 -38.82 46.35
C ALA A 395 -58.44 -38.99 45.10
N LYS A 396 -58.93 -38.50 43.95
CA LYS A 396 -58.20 -38.42 42.69
C LYS A 396 -58.60 -37.14 41.95
N ALA A 397 -57.65 -36.55 41.22
CA ALA A 397 -57.89 -35.42 40.32
C ALA A 397 -57.13 -35.63 39.00
N GLN A 398 -57.71 -35.21 37.89
CA GLN A 398 -56.97 -35.10 36.62
C GLN A 398 -56.33 -33.70 36.55
N ILE A 399 -55.09 -33.62 36.06
CA ILE A 399 -54.42 -32.35 35.80
C ILE A 399 -55.12 -31.67 34.61
N THR A 400 -55.63 -30.47 34.83
CA THR A 400 -56.33 -29.66 33.82
C THR A 400 -55.50 -28.46 33.36
N ALA A 401 -55.82 -27.88 32.22
CA ALA A 401 -55.14 -26.69 31.71
C ALA A 401 -55.50 -25.45 32.55
N GLY A 402 -54.50 -24.74 33.05
CA GLY A 402 -54.62 -23.44 33.71
C GLY A 402 -54.41 -22.26 32.76
N THR A 403 -54.14 -21.08 33.32
CA THR A 403 -53.87 -19.85 32.56
C THR A 403 -52.61 -19.99 31.70
N ILE A 404 -52.68 -19.48 30.46
CA ILE A 404 -51.53 -19.35 29.56
C ILE A 404 -51.13 -17.88 29.43
N ASN A 405 -49.95 -17.50 29.90
CA ASN A 405 -49.43 -16.14 29.74
C ASN A 405 -48.75 -15.96 28.37
N ASN A 406 -48.50 -14.71 27.98
CA ASN A 406 -47.84 -14.30 26.74
C ASN A 406 -48.59 -14.72 25.46
N SER A 407 -49.92 -14.86 25.56
CA SER A 407 -50.80 -15.23 24.43
C SER A 407 -50.77 -14.20 23.28
N THR A 408 -50.40 -12.95 23.61
CA THR A 408 -50.23 -11.81 22.72
C THR A 408 -48.86 -11.18 22.99
N VAL A 409 -48.17 -10.69 21.95
CA VAL A 409 -46.85 -10.03 22.08
C VAL A 409 -46.78 -8.73 21.28
N SER A 410 -45.84 -7.85 21.60
CA SER A 410 -45.51 -6.68 20.80
C SER A 410 -44.03 -6.70 20.44
N ILE A 411 -43.71 -6.38 19.19
CA ILE A 411 -42.34 -6.26 18.71
C ILE A 411 -42.05 -4.78 18.51
N THR A 412 -41.00 -4.28 19.15
CA THR A 412 -40.44 -2.95 18.91
C THR A 412 -39.07 -3.07 18.25
N ASP A 413 -38.71 -2.09 17.44
CA ASP A 413 -37.48 -2.09 16.66
C ASP A 413 -36.79 -0.72 16.73
N THR A 414 -35.45 -0.68 16.63
CA THR A 414 -34.64 0.54 16.72
C THR A 414 -33.36 0.44 15.90
N GLU A 415 -33.15 1.43 15.03
CA GLU A 415 -32.14 1.42 13.97
C GLU A 415 -31.29 2.69 13.99
N SER A 416 -29.97 2.59 13.83
CA SER A 416 -29.06 3.75 13.71
C SER A 416 -27.84 3.45 12.84
N ILE A 417 -27.23 4.48 12.25
CA ILE A 417 -26.05 4.37 11.40
C ILE A 417 -24.88 5.18 11.95
N THR A 418 -23.67 4.68 11.74
CA THR A 418 -22.41 5.31 12.09
C THR A 418 -21.53 5.47 10.85
N GLY A 419 -20.54 6.38 10.92
CA GLY A 419 -19.58 6.64 9.85
C GLY A 419 -19.73 8.03 9.23
N THR A 420 -18.61 8.69 8.92
CA THR A 420 -18.60 10.04 8.37
C THR A 420 -19.24 10.07 6.99
N GLY A 421 -20.14 11.02 6.76
CA GLY A 421 -20.81 11.20 5.46
C GLY A 421 -21.90 10.16 5.14
N LEU A 422 -22.23 9.26 6.07
CA LEU A 422 -23.28 8.26 5.90
C LEU A 422 -24.59 8.69 6.54
N THR A 423 -25.70 8.49 5.83
CA THR A 423 -27.07 8.56 6.37
C THR A 423 -27.90 7.42 5.81
N PHE A 424 -29.06 7.12 6.41
CA PHE A 424 -30.01 6.17 5.86
C PHE A 424 -31.45 6.70 5.92
N SER A 425 -32.31 6.10 5.10
CA SER A 425 -33.76 6.29 5.15
C SER A 425 -34.45 4.92 5.19
N VAL A 426 -35.67 4.88 5.74
CA VAL A 426 -36.51 3.68 5.82
C VAL A 426 -37.85 3.97 5.14
N ALA A 427 -38.24 3.12 4.20
CA ALA A 427 -39.55 3.20 3.55
C ALA A 427 -40.67 2.76 4.51
N THR A 428 -41.91 3.12 4.21
CA THR A 428 -43.08 2.72 5.01
C THR A 428 -43.17 1.20 5.14
N PRO A 429 -43.19 0.63 6.35
CA PRO A 429 -43.29 -0.81 6.56
C PRO A 429 -44.69 -1.33 6.23
N SER A 430 -44.79 -2.62 5.91
CA SER A 430 -46.07 -3.28 5.58
C SER A 430 -46.98 -3.54 6.79
N VAL A 431 -46.42 -3.52 8.00
CA VAL A 431 -47.09 -3.80 9.28
C VAL A 431 -46.56 -2.82 10.32
N GLY A 432 -47.38 -2.47 11.31
CA GLY A 432 -46.99 -1.57 12.40
C GLY A 432 -46.80 -0.11 11.95
N SER A 433 -46.14 0.68 12.79
CA SER A 433 -45.87 2.09 12.51
C SER A 433 -44.56 2.56 13.12
N PHE A 434 -43.92 3.54 12.48
CA PHE A 434 -42.78 4.23 13.08
C PHE A 434 -43.17 4.95 14.38
N THR A 435 -42.23 5.00 15.32
CA THR A 435 -42.34 5.68 16.60
C THR A 435 -41.37 6.88 16.65
N GLY A 436 -41.44 7.70 17.69
CA GLY A 436 -40.54 8.85 17.85
C GLY A 436 -40.71 9.99 16.83
N GLY A 437 -41.72 9.93 15.95
CA GLY A 437 -42.00 10.97 14.95
C GLY A 437 -41.22 10.85 13.64
N TYR A 438 -40.56 9.71 13.37
CA TYR A 438 -39.88 9.50 12.09
C TYR A 438 -40.86 9.48 10.91
N ILE A 439 -40.52 10.20 9.84
CA ILE A 439 -41.27 10.26 8.58
C ILE A 439 -40.55 9.39 7.55
N ALA A 440 -41.28 8.42 6.96
CA ALA A 440 -40.75 7.49 5.98
C ALA A 440 -39.97 8.18 4.84
N GLY A 441 -38.81 7.63 4.48
CA GLY A 441 -37.92 8.20 3.45
C GLY A 441 -37.04 9.36 3.92
N THR A 442 -37.18 9.86 5.15
CA THR A 442 -36.32 10.93 5.68
C THR A 442 -34.91 10.41 5.94
N HIS A 443 -33.89 11.12 5.45
CA HIS A 443 -32.49 10.80 5.70
C HIS A 443 -32.14 11.13 7.16
N THR A 444 -31.52 10.19 7.88
CA THR A 444 -31.15 10.37 9.28
C THR A 444 -29.89 9.56 9.63
N VAL A 445 -29.31 9.83 10.81
CA VAL A 445 -28.34 8.96 11.47
C VAL A 445 -29.01 7.99 12.48
N GLY A 446 -30.30 8.16 12.71
CA GLY A 446 -31.09 7.45 13.72
C GLY A 446 -31.16 8.21 15.06
N PRO A 447 -31.83 7.64 16.07
CA PRO A 447 -32.57 6.36 16.01
C PRO A 447 -33.85 6.48 15.17
N VAL A 448 -34.12 5.48 14.33
CA VAL A 448 -35.46 5.22 13.76
C VAL A 448 -36.11 4.14 14.61
N GLY A 449 -37.28 4.41 15.18
CA GLY A 449 -38.02 3.45 15.98
C GLY A 449 -39.27 2.93 15.27
N TRP A 450 -39.68 1.69 15.55
CA TRP A 450 -40.92 1.09 15.05
C TRP A 450 -41.59 0.20 16.10
N SER A 451 -42.90 -0.03 15.95
CA SER A 451 -43.64 -1.04 16.70
C SER A 451 -44.67 -1.77 15.82
N SER A 452 -44.77 -3.08 15.97
CA SER A 452 -45.80 -3.93 15.37
C SER A 452 -47.20 -3.71 15.94
N GLY A 453 -47.30 -3.12 17.13
CA GLY A 453 -48.48 -3.28 17.99
C GLY A 453 -48.66 -4.73 18.46
N ALA A 454 -49.82 -5.03 19.04
CA ALA A 454 -50.15 -6.36 19.56
C ALA A 454 -50.30 -7.40 18.42
N GLN A 455 -49.66 -8.56 18.60
CA GLN A 455 -49.62 -9.68 17.66
C GLN A 455 -50.06 -10.97 18.37
N THR A 456 -51.02 -11.69 17.79
CA THR A 456 -51.52 -12.97 18.30
C THR A 456 -50.93 -14.18 17.59
N ASP A 457 -50.28 -13.99 16.44
CA ASP A 457 -49.80 -15.05 15.55
C ASP A 457 -48.40 -14.72 14.99
N SER A 458 -47.75 -15.73 14.40
CA SER A 458 -46.46 -15.57 13.72
C SER A 458 -46.55 -14.57 12.55
N GLY A 459 -45.52 -13.77 12.35
CA GLY A 459 -45.48 -12.74 11.31
C GLY A 459 -44.08 -12.20 11.03
N SER A 460 -44.00 -11.29 10.06
CA SER A 460 -42.75 -10.63 9.69
C SER A 460 -42.99 -9.26 9.09
N VAL A 461 -42.03 -8.35 9.25
CA VAL A 461 -41.97 -7.06 8.55
C VAL A 461 -40.61 -6.91 7.89
N SER A 462 -40.56 -6.34 6.68
CA SER A 462 -39.33 -5.99 5.99
C SER A 462 -39.19 -4.47 5.89
N PHE A 463 -38.12 -3.95 6.47
CA PHE A 463 -37.72 -2.56 6.37
C PHE A 463 -36.83 -2.40 5.13
N ASN A 464 -37.42 -1.89 4.05
CA ASN A 464 -36.66 -1.48 2.87
C ASN A 464 -35.96 -0.14 3.18
N LYS A 465 -34.64 -0.14 3.17
CA LYS A 465 -33.81 1.02 3.52
C LYS A 465 -32.96 1.45 2.33
N THR A 466 -32.60 2.73 2.30
CA THR A 466 -31.56 3.25 1.41
C THR A 466 -30.47 3.88 2.25
N ILE A 467 -29.22 3.50 2.02
CA ILE A 467 -28.03 4.11 2.62
C ILE A 467 -27.47 5.10 1.60
N TYR A 468 -27.11 6.29 2.06
CA TYR A 468 -26.59 7.38 1.24
C TYR A 468 -25.19 7.78 1.69
N LEU A 469 -24.34 8.09 0.71
CA LEU A 469 -23.00 8.64 0.88
C LEU A 469 -23.01 10.11 0.42
N ALA A 470 -22.65 11.04 1.29
CA ALA A 470 -22.85 12.48 1.06
C ALA A 470 -21.99 13.08 -0.08
N SER A 471 -20.90 12.43 -0.45
CA SER A 471 -19.95 12.84 -1.49
C SER A 471 -19.00 11.68 -1.82
N LEU A 472 -18.22 11.79 -2.89
CA LEU A 472 -17.12 10.85 -3.16
C LEU A 472 -16.11 10.93 -2.01
N GLN A 473 -16.10 9.93 -1.13
CA GLN A 473 -15.21 9.84 0.03
C GLN A 473 -14.93 8.38 0.40
N VAL A 474 -13.74 8.10 0.93
CA VAL A 474 -13.43 6.83 1.60
C VAL A 474 -13.96 6.92 3.04
N THR A 475 -14.90 6.06 3.39
CA THR A 475 -15.50 6.00 4.72
C THR A 475 -15.86 4.56 5.07
N SER A 476 -16.04 4.29 6.35
CA SER A 476 -16.60 3.05 6.86
C SER A 476 -17.59 3.34 7.98
N GLY A 477 -18.54 2.43 8.13
CA GLY A 477 -19.66 2.63 9.03
C GLY A 477 -20.42 1.33 9.30
N VAL A 478 -21.34 1.40 10.24
CA VAL A 478 -22.24 0.30 10.58
C VAL A 478 -23.65 0.85 10.72
N LEU A 479 -24.59 0.26 9.98
CA LEU A 479 -26.02 0.35 10.27
C LEU A 479 -26.36 -0.76 11.27
N SER A 480 -26.63 -0.36 12.51
CA SER A 480 -26.99 -1.22 13.63
C SER A 480 -28.50 -1.24 13.81
N ASP A 481 -29.08 -2.43 13.88
CA ASP A 481 -30.53 -2.62 13.89
C ASP A 481 -30.93 -3.68 14.94
N SER A 482 -31.83 -3.33 15.88
CA SER A 482 -32.21 -4.18 17.03
C SER A 482 -33.73 -4.27 17.23
N ALA A 483 -34.25 -5.49 17.31
CA ALA A 483 -35.64 -5.76 17.68
C ALA A 483 -35.76 -6.33 19.11
N THR A 484 -36.86 -6.00 19.79
CA THR A 484 -37.26 -6.51 21.10
C THR A 484 -38.69 -7.04 21.01
N LEU A 485 -38.94 -8.24 21.50
CA LEU A 485 -40.27 -8.85 21.59
C LEU A 485 -40.68 -8.91 23.06
N THR A 486 -41.79 -8.25 23.39
CA THR A 486 -42.37 -8.15 24.73
C THR A 486 -43.69 -8.91 24.82
N GLY A 487 -43.92 -9.56 25.96
CA GLY A 487 -45.17 -10.25 26.30
C GLY A 487 -46.03 -9.47 27.28
N ASP A 488 -46.79 -10.20 28.08
CA ASP A 488 -47.68 -9.63 29.08
C ASP A 488 -46.90 -8.77 30.10
N ASN A 489 -47.52 -7.71 30.61
CA ASN A 489 -46.90 -6.74 31.52
C ASN A 489 -45.59 -6.09 31.02
N ASN A 490 -45.41 -6.00 29.68
CA ASN A 490 -44.20 -5.48 29.02
C ASN A 490 -42.90 -6.24 29.35
N VAL A 491 -42.98 -7.52 29.73
CA VAL A 491 -41.80 -8.35 29.97
C VAL A 491 -41.13 -8.70 28.64
N THR A 492 -39.84 -8.38 28.47
CA THR A 492 -39.05 -8.81 27.31
C THR A 492 -38.88 -10.32 27.30
N LEU A 493 -39.41 -10.99 26.26
CA LEU A 493 -39.28 -12.44 26.08
C LEU A 493 -38.11 -12.80 25.16
N ALA A 494 -37.79 -11.95 24.18
CA ALA A 494 -36.67 -12.15 23.26
C ALA A 494 -36.14 -10.81 22.72
N THR A 495 -34.87 -10.78 22.35
CA THR A 495 -34.25 -9.71 21.55
C THR A 495 -33.54 -10.32 20.35
N ALA A 496 -33.46 -9.56 19.26
CA ALA A 496 -32.74 -9.93 18.06
C ALA A 496 -31.93 -8.72 17.59
N GLY A 497 -30.62 -8.77 17.80
CA GLY A 497 -29.68 -7.71 17.44
C GLY A 497 -28.67 -7.40 18.55
N PRO A 498 -27.78 -6.41 18.34
CA PRO A 498 -27.70 -5.58 17.14
C PRO A 498 -27.26 -6.40 15.92
N LEU A 499 -28.08 -6.37 14.87
CA LEU A 499 -27.72 -6.83 13.54
C LEU A 499 -26.97 -5.68 12.87
N ASN A 500 -25.71 -5.92 12.56
CA ASN A 500 -24.82 -4.92 11.98
C ASN A 500 -24.67 -5.17 10.48
N VAL A 501 -25.07 -4.19 9.67
CA VAL A 501 -24.72 -4.13 8.25
C VAL A 501 -23.47 -3.27 8.12
N ASN A 502 -22.35 -3.90 7.78
CA ASN A 502 -21.08 -3.19 7.56
C ASN A 502 -21.15 -2.38 6.27
N ILE A 503 -20.62 -1.16 6.30
CA ILE A 503 -20.64 -0.21 5.19
C ILE A 503 -19.19 0.19 4.88
N SER A 504 -18.83 0.16 3.60
CA SER A 504 -17.50 0.55 3.13
C SER A 504 -17.54 1.28 1.80
N SER A 505 -16.62 2.23 1.63
CA SER A 505 -16.18 2.72 0.33
C SER A 505 -14.66 2.62 0.22
N SER A 506 -14.16 2.43 -0.99
CA SER A 506 -12.76 2.56 -1.36
C SER A 506 -12.62 3.65 -2.43
N ALA A 507 -11.39 3.98 -2.81
CA ALA A 507 -11.13 4.88 -3.92
C ALA A 507 -9.82 4.53 -4.59
N SER A 508 -9.79 4.53 -5.92
CA SER A 508 -8.56 4.47 -6.70
C SER A 508 -8.48 5.63 -7.69
N VAL A 509 -7.41 6.41 -7.59
CA VAL A 509 -7.19 7.61 -8.42
C VAL A 509 -6.20 7.35 -9.54
N ALA A 510 -6.21 8.22 -10.55
CA ALA A 510 -5.30 8.15 -11.69
C ALA A 510 -4.46 9.44 -11.85
N LEU A 511 -3.15 9.28 -12.04
CA LEU A 511 -2.21 10.36 -12.32
C LEU A 511 -1.67 10.22 -13.75
N THR A 512 -1.97 11.19 -14.61
CA THR A 512 -1.40 11.25 -15.95
C THR A 512 -0.20 12.19 -15.97
N ILE A 513 0.94 11.69 -16.45
CA ILE A 513 2.10 12.49 -16.84
C ILE A 513 1.97 12.73 -18.34
N ASP A 514 1.78 13.99 -18.72
CA ASP A 514 1.70 14.47 -20.09
C ASP A 514 3.04 15.15 -20.42
N LYS A 515 3.79 14.60 -21.38
CA LYS A 515 5.14 15.07 -21.72
C LYS A 515 5.20 15.52 -23.18
N VAL A 516 5.60 16.76 -23.37
CA VAL A 516 5.95 17.37 -24.66
C VAL A 516 7.46 17.55 -24.74
N ILE A 517 8.02 17.33 -25.94
CA ILE A 517 9.40 17.67 -26.29
C ILE A 517 9.43 18.65 -27.47
N ASP A 518 10.12 19.77 -27.33
CA ASP A 518 10.42 20.70 -28.42
C ASP A 518 11.68 20.24 -29.16
N ASN A 519 11.47 19.65 -30.34
CA ASN A 519 12.50 19.19 -31.28
C ASN A 519 12.62 20.15 -32.49
N SER A 520 12.15 21.40 -32.38
CA SER A 520 12.09 22.34 -33.52
C SER A 520 13.31 23.25 -33.64
N ASN A 521 14.02 23.54 -32.55
CA ASN A 521 15.13 24.49 -32.54
C ASN A 521 16.15 24.22 -31.41
N PRO A 522 17.20 23.43 -31.65
CA PRO A 522 17.53 22.68 -32.86
C PRO A 522 16.72 21.37 -32.98
N THR A 523 16.69 20.77 -34.16
CA THR A 523 16.25 19.38 -34.30
C THR A 523 17.39 18.44 -33.90
N PHE A 524 17.10 17.54 -32.95
CA PHE A 524 18.07 16.63 -32.33
C PHE A 524 17.61 15.17 -32.26
N LEU A 525 16.35 14.87 -32.58
CA LEU A 525 15.78 13.52 -32.56
C LEU A 525 15.37 13.09 -33.99
N PHE A 526 16.26 12.35 -34.67
CA PHE A 526 16.14 11.92 -36.07
C PHE A 526 15.69 10.47 -36.20
N ALA A 527 15.20 10.08 -37.39
CA ALA A 527 14.61 8.77 -37.63
C ALA A 527 15.55 7.60 -37.26
N GLY A 528 15.14 6.82 -36.26
CA GLY A 528 15.92 5.72 -35.68
C GLY A 528 16.48 6.01 -34.29
N ASP A 529 16.55 7.28 -33.88
CA ASP A 529 16.93 7.68 -32.52
C ASP A 529 15.82 7.39 -31.50
N LYS A 530 16.21 7.29 -30.24
CA LYS A 530 15.33 7.11 -29.09
C LYS A 530 15.67 8.12 -27.98
N LEU A 531 14.66 8.64 -27.29
CA LEU A 531 14.82 9.51 -26.13
C LEU A 531 13.93 9.00 -24.99
N ASP A 532 14.54 8.53 -23.92
CA ASP A 532 13.84 8.06 -22.71
C ASP A 532 13.87 9.12 -21.62
N ILE A 533 12.68 9.59 -21.21
CA ILE A 533 12.51 10.52 -20.10
C ILE A 533 12.07 9.76 -18.86
N LEU A 534 12.83 9.85 -17.76
CA LEU A 534 12.54 9.19 -16.49
C LEU A 534 11.88 10.18 -15.51
N PHE A 535 10.67 9.85 -15.07
CA PHE A 535 9.96 10.52 -13.98
C PHE A 535 9.94 9.62 -12.75
N HIS A 536 10.06 10.23 -11.58
CA HIS A 536 9.88 9.58 -10.30
C HIS A 536 8.68 10.18 -9.57
N VAL A 537 7.73 9.34 -9.17
CA VAL A 537 6.48 9.73 -8.54
C VAL A 537 6.52 9.33 -7.06
N THR A 538 6.30 10.30 -6.17
CA THR A 538 6.27 10.12 -4.71
C THR A 538 4.93 10.58 -4.13
N ARG A 539 4.57 10.06 -2.95
CA ARG A 539 3.32 10.35 -2.25
C ARG A 539 3.57 11.15 -0.98
N ALA A 540 2.82 12.24 -0.76
CA ALA A 540 3.07 13.18 0.33
C ALA A 540 3.01 12.55 1.73
N ASN A 541 2.05 11.66 1.99
CA ASN A 541 1.86 11.03 3.30
C ASN A 541 2.45 9.61 3.41
N ASP A 542 3.30 9.19 2.46
CA ASP A 542 4.04 7.93 2.53
C ASP A 542 5.41 8.04 1.84
N SER A 543 6.46 8.19 2.64
CA SER A 543 7.85 8.25 2.18
C SER A 543 8.40 6.91 1.66
N THR A 544 7.64 5.81 1.73
CA THR A 544 8.02 4.51 1.18
C THR A 544 7.45 4.24 -0.21
N TYR A 545 6.45 5.02 -0.65
CA TYR A 545 5.92 4.94 -2.01
C TYR A 545 6.79 5.79 -2.97
N GLY A 546 7.43 5.11 -3.91
CA GLY A 546 8.13 5.69 -5.05
C GLY A 546 7.92 4.81 -6.27
N GLU A 547 7.53 5.40 -7.40
CA GLU A 547 7.29 4.70 -8.66
C GLU A 547 7.95 5.43 -9.83
N ASP A 548 8.71 4.69 -10.64
CA ASP A 548 9.43 5.22 -11.79
C ASP A 548 8.63 5.00 -13.07
N VAL A 549 8.44 6.08 -13.83
CA VAL A 549 7.72 6.09 -15.11
C VAL A 549 8.66 6.59 -16.21
N THR A 550 8.91 5.75 -17.22
CA THR A 550 9.68 6.15 -18.40
C THR A 550 8.74 6.45 -19.56
N ILE A 551 8.87 7.64 -20.16
CA ILE A 551 8.21 7.98 -21.44
C ILE A 551 9.26 7.96 -22.55
N SER A 552 9.04 7.11 -23.54
CA SER A 552 9.99 6.86 -24.64
C SER A 552 9.54 7.52 -25.94
N PHE A 553 10.27 8.53 -26.38
CA PHE A 553 10.12 9.15 -27.70
C PHE A 553 11.01 8.46 -28.73
N THR A 554 10.57 8.44 -29.98
CA THR A 554 11.33 7.92 -31.13
C THR A 554 11.38 8.96 -32.24
N GLY A 555 12.50 9.03 -32.95
CA GLY A 555 12.67 10.04 -34.00
C GLY A 555 11.72 9.86 -35.18
N GLY A 556 11.11 10.97 -35.60
CA GLY A 556 9.98 10.97 -36.55
C GLY A 556 8.63 10.54 -35.95
N GLY A 557 8.58 10.23 -34.66
CA GLY A 557 7.34 9.94 -33.91
C GLY A 557 6.60 11.19 -33.43
N ALA A 558 5.64 10.99 -32.52
CA ALA A 558 4.93 12.08 -31.86
C ALA A 558 5.84 12.82 -30.87
N THR A 559 5.71 14.14 -30.79
CA THR A 559 6.44 15.02 -29.84
C THR A 559 5.68 15.24 -28.53
N GLU A 560 4.49 14.67 -28.38
CA GLU A 560 3.65 14.71 -27.18
C GLU A 560 3.20 13.28 -26.87
N LEU A 561 3.48 12.80 -25.65
CA LEU A 561 3.15 11.46 -25.18
C LEU A 561 2.67 11.51 -23.73
N THR A 562 1.70 10.65 -23.40
CA THR A 562 1.13 10.55 -22.05
C THR A 562 1.38 9.17 -21.45
N SER A 563 1.68 9.11 -20.16
CA SER A 563 1.64 7.88 -19.36
C SER A 563 0.71 8.07 -18.17
N THR A 564 -0.14 7.09 -17.87
CA THR A 564 -1.11 7.17 -16.77
C THR A 564 -0.86 6.08 -15.74
N LEU A 565 -0.53 6.49 -14.51
CA LEU A 565 -0.54 5.63 -13.34
C LEU A 565 -1.98 5.49 -12.84
N THR A 566 -2.41 4.24 -12.62
CA THR A 566 -3.73 3.87 -12.09
C THR A 566 -3.55 2.95 -10.90
N GLY A 567 -4.55 2.82 -10.02
CA GLY A 567 -4.38 2.01 -8.80
C GLY A 567 -3.90 2.83 -7.60
N LEU A 568 -3.78 4.15 -7.75
CA LEU A 568 -3.25 5.05 -6.72
C LEU A 568 -4.27 5.27 -5.59
N VAL A 569 -3.78 5.56 -4.39
CA VAL A 569 -4.62 5.93 -3.23
C VAL A 569 -4.84 7.44 -3.26
N PRO A 570 -6.03 7.98 -2.95
CA PRO A 570 -6.25 9.43 -2.90
C PRO A 570 -5.28 10.12 -1.93
N ASP A 571 -4.37 10.94 -2.46
CA ASP A 571 -3.39 11.74 -1.72
C ASP A 571 -2.84 12.84 -2.66
N ASN A 572 -1.99 13.72 -2.15
CA ASN A 572 -1.18 14.62 -2.97
C ASN A 572 0.09 13.91 -3.46
N TYR A 573 0.28 13.89 -4.78
CA TYR A 573 1.42 13.26 -5.45
C TYR A 573 2.42 14.30 -5.93
N THR A 574 3.71 13.97 -5.87
CA THR A 574 4.80 14.79 -6.42
C THR A 574 5.51 14.02 -7.51
N VAL A 575 5.52 14.57 -8.72
CA VAL A 575 6.27 14.04 -9.86
C VAL A 575 7.55 14.85 -9.99
N VAL A 576 8.68 14.16 -10.11
CA VAL A 576 10.00 14.75 -10.35
C VAL A 576 10.55 14.17 -11.63
N GLU A 577 10.84 15.02 -12.60
CA GLU A 577 11.62 14.63 -13.76
C GLU A 577 13.09 14.50 -13.38
N GLN A 578 13.67 13.31 -13.58
CA GLN A 578 15.03 12.99 -13.11
C GLN A 578 16.10 13.08 -14.19
N SER A 579 15.85 12.50 -15.37
CA SER A 579 16.84 12.45 -16.44
C SER A 579 16.23 12.18 -17.81
N ALA A 580 16.94 12.64 -18.85
CA ALA A 580 16.63 12.40 -20.25
C ALA A 580 17.81 11.65 -20.89
N THR A 581 17.57 10.45 -21.42
CA THR A 581 18.60 9.59 -22.04
C THR A 581 18.35 9.46 -23.53
N PHE A 582 19.23 10.06 -24.34
CA PHE A 582 19.22 9.96 -25.79
C PHE A 582 20.06 8.77 -26.27
N THR A 583 19.53 7.97 -27.19
CA THR A 583 20.23 6.85 -27.83
C THR A 583 20.16 7.04 -29.35
N PRO A 584 21.30 7.30 -30.03
CA PRO A 584 21.30 7.50 -31.47
C PRO A 584 21.02 6.21 -32.25
N ALA A 585 20.53 6.35 -33.47
CA ALA A 585 20.15 5.26 -34.36
C ALA A 585 21.28 4.21 -34.52
N GLY A 586 20.95 2.94 -34.23
CA GLY A 586 21.90 1.82 -34.30
C GLY A 586 22.87 1.70 -33.12
N SER A 587 22.83 2.61 -32.14
CA SER A 587 23.57 2.47 -30.87
C SER A 587 22.78 1.64 -29.85
N ASN A 588 23.51 0.87 -29.03
CA ASN A 588 22.96 0.25 -27.81
C ASN A 588 23.35 1.02 -26.53
N THR A 589 24.07 2.14 -26.68
CA THR A 589 24.56 2.99 -25.58
C THR A 589 23.84 4.32 -25.62
N GLY A 590 23.10 4.63 -24.56
CA GLY A 590 22.46 5.92 -24.34
C GLY A 590 23.38 6.92 -23.63
N GLN A 591 23.18 8.20 -23.92
CA GLN A 591 23.84 9.35 -23.29
C GLN A 591 22.79 10.21 -22.58
N VAL A 592 23.07 10.62 -21.33
CA VAL A 592 22.23 11.59 -20.63
C VAL A 592 22.39 12.97 -21.27
N ILE A 593 21.28 13.63 -21.58
CA ILE A 593 21.24 14.97 -22.18
C ILE A 593 20.52 15.96 -21.27
N GLY A 594 20.88 17.24 -21.37
CA GLY A 594 20.20 18.31 -20.65
C GLY A 594 18.94 18.74 -21.37
N LEU A 595 17.78 18.28 -20.89
CA LEU A 595 16.48 18.87 -21.21
C LEU A 595 15.95 19.63 -19.97
N SER A 596 15.06 20.59 -20.20
CA SER A 596 14.41 21.31 -19.10
C SER A 596 13.04 21.88 -19.49
N ASP A 597 12.06 21.69 -18.61
CA ASP A 597 10.82 22.45 -18.60
C ASP A 597 11.04 23.82 -17.93
N PRO A 598 10.74 24.95 -18.60
CA PRO A 598 10.84 26.29 -18.02
C PRO A 598 10.00 26.52 -16.74
N SER A 599 8.94 25.73 -16.53
CA SER A 599 8.08 25.77 -15.35
C SER A 599 8.56 24.89 -14.18
N GLY A 600 9.66 24.15 -14.36
CA GLY A 600 10.35 23.40 -13.30
C GLY A 600 10.18 21.87 -13.38
N THR A 601 11.17 21.16 -12.84
CA THR A 601 11.28 19.69 -12.88
C THR A 601 10.36 18.97 -11.88
N THR A 602 9.92 19.64 -10.82
CA THR A 602 9.06 19.08 -9.77
C THR A 602 7.66 19.68 -9.87
N LYS A 603 6.64 18.84 -10.02
CA LYS A 603 5.23 19.25 -10.09
C LYS A 603 4.39 18.43 -9.13
N THR A 604 3.48 19.10 -8.41
CA THR A 604 2.56 18.44 -7.48
C THR A 604 1.16 18.35 -8.06
N LYS A 605 0.45 17.28 -7.72
CA LYS A 605 -0.97 17.13 -8.05
C LYS A 605 -1.74 16.56 -6.87
N ASP A 606 -2.68 17.35 -6.38
CA ASP A 606 -3.67 16.94 -5.42
C ASP A 606 -4.69 15.99 -6.07
N LEU A 607 -4.69 14.74 -5.62
CA LEU A 607 -5.68 13.70 -5.94
C LEU A 607 -6.45 13.27 -4.67
N THR A 608 -6.53 14.13 -3.65
CA THR A 608 -7.47 13.93 -2.55
C THR A 608 -8.91 14.07 -3.07
N LEU A 609 -9.82 13.27 -2.51
CA LEU A 609 -11.20 13.24 -2.98
C LEU A 609 -11.89 14.60 -2.78
N PRO A 610 -12.66 15.08 -3.78
CA PRO A 610 -13.28 14.32 -4.87
C PRO A 610 -12.45 14.20 -6.17
N ASN A 611 -11.16 14.55 -6.18
CA ASN A 611 -10.33 14.55 -7.38
C ASN A 611 -9.87 13.12 -7.78
N CYS A 612 -10.71 12.40 -8.53
CA CYS A 612 -10.44 11.03 -8.95
C CYS A 612 -9.38 10.87 -10.05
N SER A 613 -9.03 11.95 -10.75
CA SER A 613 -7.92 11.94 -11.71
C SER A 613 -7.27 13.32 -11.83
N GLY A 614 -6.02 13.34 -12.29
CA GLY A 614 -5.31 14.58 -12.53
C GLY A 614 -4.13 14.40 -13.48
N THR A 615 -3.78 15.49 -14.15
CA THR A 615 -2.64 15.53 -15.08
C THR A 615 -1.58 16.50 -14.56
N VAL A 616 -0.31 16.10 -14.64
CA VAL A 616 0.84 17.02 -14.65
C VAL A 616 1.38 17.08 -16.08
N LYS A 617 1.54 18.30 -16.61
CA LYS A 617 2.09 18.51 -17.96
C LYS A 617 3.53 19.02 -17.85
N TYR A 618 4.42 18.44 -18.63
CA TYR A 618 5.81 18.82 -18.80
C TYR A 618 6.05 19.21 -20.27
N ASN A 619 6.78 20.30 -20.52
CA ASN A 619 7.13 20.77 -21.86
C ASN A 619 8.62 21.12 -21.92
N ASP A 620 9.41 20.18 -22.44
CA ASP A 620 10.87 20.29 -22.43
C ASP A 620 11.44 20.85 -23.71
N GLN A 621 12.46 21.67 -23.54
CA GLN A 621 13.37 22.10 -24.58
C GLN A 621 14.81 21.69 -24.21
N LEU A 622 15.69 21.64 -25.20
CA LEU A 622 17.12 21.43 -24.99
C LEU A 622 17.70 22.56 -24.13
N LEU A 623 18.39 22.22 -23.04
CA LEU A 623 18.86 23.18 -22.03
C LEU A 623 19.89 24.18 -22.60
N ALA A 624 20.66 23.74 -23.59
CA ALA A 624 21.55 24.59 -24.38
C ALA A 624 20.91 24.89 -25.73
N GLY A 625 20.99 26.16 -26.16
CA GLY A 625 20.48 26.61 -27.45
C GLY A 625 21.23 26.01 -28.65
N PRO A 626 20.92 26.45 -29.88
CA PRO A 626 21.62 25.96 -31.07
C PRO A 626 23.12 26.31 -31.04
N ALA A 627 23.91 25.50 -31.71
CA ALA A 627 25.30 25.78 -32.02
C ALA A 627 25.41 27.07 -32.87
N SER A 628 26.57 27.72 -32.79
CA SER A 628 26.87 28.99 -33.45
C SER A 628 28.31 29.02 -33.96
N ALA A 629 28.67 30.02 -34.77
CA ALA A 629 30.01 30.17 -35.31
C ALA A 629 30.52 31.62 -35.26
N GLN A 630 31.84 31.76 -35.26
CA GLN A 630 32.55 33.05 -35.30
C GLN A 630 33.81 32.97 -36.20
N VAL A 631 34.22 34.12 -36.74
CA VAL A 631 35.30 34.23 -37.73
C VAL A 631 36.35 35.27 -37.36
N GLN A 632 37.64 34.97 -37.59
CA GLN A 632 38.77 35.88 -37.40
C GLN A 632 39.56 36.07 -38.69
N LYS A 633 40.02 37.31 -38.93
CA LYS A 633 40.92 37.66 -40.04
C LYS A 633 42.33 37.94 -39.55
N ILE A 634 43.33 37.30 -40.16
CA ILE A 634 44.76 37.53 -39.92
C ILE A 634 45.42 37.91 -41.25
N THR A 635 46.35 38.88 -41.23
CA THR A 635 47.07 39.36 -42.42
C THR A 635 48.57 39.50 -42.17
N ASP A 636 49.37 39.30 -43.21
CA ASP A 636 50.79 39.68 -43.27
C ASP A 636 51.03 40.69 -44.42
N PRO A 637 51.45 41.94 -44.16
CA PRO A 637 51.65 42.53 -42.84
C PRO A 637 50.32 42.70 -42.06
N LEU A 638 50.46 42.86 -40.75
CA LEU A 638 49.34 43.21 -39.87
C LEU A 638 48.82 44.60 -40.23
N LEU A 639 47.56 44.70 -40.65
CA LEU A 639 46.91 45.97 -40.99
C LEU A 639 46.38 46.71 -39.76
N GLN A 640 46.26 48.03 -39.89
CA GLN A 640 45.65 48.94 -38.92
C GLN A 640 44.35 49.54 -39.45
N SER A 641 43.54 50.15 -38.58
CA SER A 641 42.19 50.62 -38.92
C SER A 641 42.11 51.76 -39.96
N GLY A 642 43.24 52.39 -40.29
CA GLY A 642 43.35 53.37 -41.37
C GLY A 642 43.69 52.76 -42.74
N ASP A 643 44.05 51.48 -42.81
CA ASP A 643 44.45 50.85 -44.07
C ASP A 643 43.25 50.53 -44.96
N PRO A 644 43.34 50.75 -46.29
CA PRO A 644 42.22 50.51 -47.21
C PRO A 644 41.77 49.04 -47.24
N ASP A 645 42.65 48.12 -46.86
CA ASP A 645 42.39 46.68 -46.85
C ASP A 645 41.95 46.14 -45.48
N PHE A 646 41.70 46.97 -44.45
CA PHE A 646 41.49 46.52 -43.06
C PHE A 646 40.30 45.56 -42.84
N THR A 647 39.14 45.78 -43.47
CA THR A 647 37.91 44.98 -43.22
C THR A 647 37.65 43.93 -44.30
N TRP A 648 37.36 42.69 -43.92
CA TRP A 648 37.20 41.54 -44.82
C TRP A 648 35.84 40.85 -44.63
N THR A 649 35.30 40.25 -45.71
CA THR A 649 33.96 39.65 -45.72
C THR A 649 34.02 38.13 -45.87
N PHE A 650 33.25 37.44 -45.04
CA PHE A 650 33.13 35.98 -45.00
C PHE A 650 31.69 35.54 -45.20
N THR A 651 31.48 34.35 -45.77
CA THR A 651 30.15 33.74 -45.95
C THR A 651 30.14 32.34 -45.36
N LEU A 652 29.26 32.05 -44.40
CA LEU A 652 29.00 30.71 -43.84
C LEU A 652 27.79 30.08 -44.52
N GLN A 653 27.91 28.81 -44.93
CA GLN A 653 26.86 28.01 -45.55
C GLN A 653 26.72 26.65 -44.84
N GLY A 654 25.50 26.12 -44.80
CA GLY A 654 25.18 24.81 -44.23
C GLY A 654 23.71 24.68 -43.82
N PRO A 655 23.31 23.54 -43.21
CA PRO A 655 21.93 23.27 -42.81
C PRO A 655 21.33 24.32 -41.87
N GLY A 656 20.05 24.64 -42.06
CA GLY A 656 19.34 25.65 -41.27
C GLY A 656 19.61 27.13 -41.67
N LEU A 657 20.56 27.37 -42.56
CA LEU A 657 20.88 28.72 -43.08
C LEU A 657 20.19 28.99 -44.43
N PRO A 658 20.01 30.26 -44.83
CA PRO A 658 19.54 30.61 -46.18
C PRO A 658 20.46 30.03 -47.28
N PRO A 659 19.96 29.72 -48.48
CA PRO A 659 20.79 29.14 -49.56
C PRO A 659 21.98 29.99 -50.01
N ALA A 660 21.94 31.32 -49.79
CA ALA A 660 23.07 32.21 -50.06
C ALA A 660 24.16 32.17 -48.95
N GLY A 661 23.87 31.51 -47.84
CA GLY A 661 24.62 31.63 -46.59
C GLY A 661 24.24 32.87 -45.78
N ILE A 662 24.98 33.07 -44.69
CA ILE A 662 25.00 34.30 -43.89
C ILE A 662 26.39 34.93 -43.96
N GLN A 663 26.48 36.25 -43.86
CA GLN A 663 27.73 36.98 -44.00
C GLN A 663 28.12 37.75 -42.74
N ALA A 664 29.42 37.80 -42.46
CA ALA A 664 29.99 38.71 -41.47
C ALA A 664 31.24 39.39 -42.01
N THR A 665 31.54 40.55 -41.42
CA THR A 665 32.77 41.29 -41.67
C THR A 665 33.68 41.21 -40.45
N ALA A 666 34.92 40.75 -40.63
CA ALA A 666 35.94 40.82 -39.59
C ALA A 666 37.09 41.74 -40.01
N ASN A 667 37.67 42.43 -39.03
CA ASN A 667 38.81 43.31 -39.24
C ASN A 667 40.12 42.53 -39.12
N ALA A 668 41.09 42.84 -39.97
CA ALA A 668 42.41 42.23 -39.96
C ALA A 668 43.10 42.44 -38.60
N GLY A 669 43.57 41.35 -37.99
CA GLY A 669 44.23 41.38 -36.69
C GLY A 669 43.31 41.57 -35.48
N ALA A 670 42.00 41.74 -35.67
CA ALA A 670 41.04 41.77 -34.58
C ALA A 670 40.79 40.37 -34.00
N GLY A 671 40.02 40.30 -32.91
CA GLY A 671 39.51 39.02 -32.39
C GLY A 671 38.45 38.40 -33.31
N TYR A 672 37.91 37.26 -32.89
CA TYR A 672 36.76 36.65 -33.56
C TYR A 672 35.53 37.56 -33.54
N VAL A 673 34.72 37.46 -34.59
CA VAL A 673 33.42 38.13 -34.75
C VAL A 673 32.36 37.06 -34.99
N ASP A 674 31.29 37.05 -34.21
CA ASP A 674 30.16 36.15 -34.41
C ASP A 674 29.55 36.36 -35.80
N ILE A 675 29.39 35.28 -36.57
CA ILE A 675 28.66 35.33 -37.85
C ILE A 675 27.15 35.08 -37.68
N GLY A 676 26.75 34.64 -36.48
CA GLY A 676 25.36 34.38 -36.11
C GLY A 676 24.81 33.08 -36.70
N GLY A 677 23.48 32.97 -36.72
CA GLY A 677 22.76 31.78 -37.19
C GLY A 677 22.57 30.71 -36.10
N ALA A 678 21.43 30.02 -36.17
CA ALA A 678 21.15 28.82 -35.40
C ALA A 678 21.53 27.61 -36.26
N LEU A 679 22.68 27.01 -36.00
CA LEU A 679 23.21 25.94 -36.84
C LEU A 679 22.44 24.63 -36.56
N GLN A 680 21.91 23.99 -37.60
CA GLN A 680 21.27 22.67 -37.51
C GLN A 680 22.31 21.54 -37.68
N GLU A 681 21.92 20.29 -37.48
CA GLU A 681 22.81 19.14 -37.70
C GLU A 681 23.36 19.09 -39.14
N GLY A 682 24.66 18.79 -39.27
CA GLY A 682 25.35 18.56 -40.52
C GLY A 682 26.62 19.38 -40.72
N THR A 683 27.10 19.45 -41.96
CA THR A 683 28.37 20.07 -42.32
C THR A 683 28.19 21.53 -42.74
N PHE A 684 29.09 22.39 -42.24
CA PHE A 684 29.16 23.81 -42.57
C PHE A 684 30.49 24.14 -43.23
N THR A 685 30.45 25.08 -44.18
CA THR A 685 31.63 25.63 -44.85
C THR A 685 31.61 27.14 -44.81
N MET A 686 32.78 27.76 -44.63
CA MET A 686 32.94 29.21 -44.71
C MET A 686 34.06 29.61 -45.66
N THR A 687 33.81 30.67 -46.42
CA THR A 687 34.72 31.20 -47.46
C THR A 687 34.96 32.69 -47.28
N GLU A 688 36.14 33.16 -47.69
CA GLU A 688 36.54 34.58 -47.71
C GLU A 688 36.37 35.18 -49.11
N THR A 689 35.97 36.45 -49.18
CA THR A 689 36.06 37.24 -50.43
C THR A 689 37.48 37.82 -50.58
N LEU A 690 38.33 37.17 -51.35
CA LEU A 690 39.73 37.55 -51.56
C LEU A 690 39.88 38.95 -52.21
N LYS A 691 40.79 39.76 -51.66
CA LYS A 691 41.12 41.10 -52.16
C LYS A 691 42.27 41.11 -53.17
N SER A 692 42.27 42.12 -54.07
CA SER A 692 43.33 42.31 -55.04
C SER A 692 44.70 42.63 -54.38
N GLY A 693 45.77 42.06 -54.93
CA GLY A 693 47.12 42.19 -54.37
C GLY A 693 47.37 41.38 -53.08
N TRP A 694 46.43 40.53 -52.68
CA TRP A 694 46.59 39.57 -51.59
C TRP A 694 46.56 38.14 -52.10
N GLN A 695 47.22 37.25 -51.37
CA GLN A 695 47.10 35.80 -51.46
C GLN A 695 46.32 35.31 -50.23
N LEU A 696 45.41 34.34 -50.41
CA LEU A 696 44.81 33.60 -49.29
C LEU A 696 45.67 32.35 -49.04
N ASP A 697 46.27 32.29 -47.85
CA ASP A 697 47.25 31.25 -47.49
C ASP A 697 46.57 30.06 -46.82
N SER A 698 45.66 30.33 -45.88
CA SER A 698 44.90 29.27 -45.20
C SER A 698 43.59 29.74 -44.54
N ALA A 699 42.72 28.76 -44.31
CA ALA A 699 41.56 28.79 -43.44
C ALA A 699 41.65 27.62 -42.46
N THR A 700 41.25 27.79 -41.20
CA THR A 700 41.35 26.74 -40.15
C THR A 700 40.10 26.77 -39.26
N PRO A 701 39.49 25.62 -38.90
CA PRO A 701 39.77 24.26 -39.39
C PRO A 701 39.38 24.10 -40.86
N ASN A 702 40.09 23.26 -41.62
CA ASN A 702 39.77 22.94 -43.02
C ASN A 702 39.60 21.42 -43.19
N ASP A 703 39.12 20.99 -44.36
CA ASP A 703 38.86 19.57 -44.67
C ASP A 703 40.13 18.74 -45.00
N GLY A 704 41.33 19.33 -44.89
CA GLY A 704 42.61 18.69 -45.24
C GLY A 704 42.91 18.58 -46.74
N THR A 705 41.97 18.95 -47.62
CA THR A 705 42.12 18.96 -49.08
C THR A 705 42.08 20.37 -49.66
N THR A 706 41.21 21.23 -49.14
CA THR A 706 41.06 22.64 -49.51
C THR A 706 41.50 23.52 -48.34
N THR A 707 42.79 23.86 -48.30
CA THR A 707 43.38 24.62 -47.18
C THR A 707 42.82 26.03 -47.02
N THR A 708 42.01 26.52 -47.97
CA THR A 708 41.48 27.89 -48.06
C THR A 708 39.99 28.01 -47.73
N ILE A 709 39.32 26.91 -47.36
CA ILE A 709 37.92 26.88 -46.92
C ILE A 709 37.86 26.42 -45.47
N CYS A 710 37.14 27.14 -44.61
CA CYS A 710 36.89 26.64 -43.26
C CYS A 710 35.76 25.60 -43.30
N SER A 711 35.90 24.47 -42.61
CA SER A 711 34.91 23.38 -42.61
C SER A 711 34.79 22.71 -41.23
N PHE A 712 33.57 22.48 -40.78
CA PHE A 712 33.25 21.79 -39.53
C PHE A 712 31.88 21.10 -39.58
N ALA A 713 31.61 20.20 -38.64
CA ALA A 713 30.33 19.51 -38.51
C ALA A 713 29.69 19.77 -37.13
N VAL A 714 28.37 19.93 -37.12
CA VAL A 714 27.52 20.04 -35.93
C VAL A 714 26.73 18.74 -35.80
N ASN A 715 26.80 18.09 -34.63
CA ASN A 715 26.10 16.83 -34.33
C ASN A 715 25.28 17.02 -33.05
N TYR A 716 23.96 16.94 -33.15
CA TYR A 716 23.07 17.04 -32.00
C TYR A 716 22.83 15.66 -31.36
N PRO A 717 22.42 15.62 -30.09
CA PRO A 717 22.35 16.73 -29.13
C PRO A 717 23.72 17.17 -28.57
N ALA A 718 24.83 16.52 -28.94
CA ALA A 718 26.14 16.69 -28.31
C ALA A 718 26.78 18.08 -28.49
N ASP A 719 26.57 18.73 -29.64
CA ASP A 719 27.12 20.06 -29.97
C ASP A 719 26.18 21.23 -29.56
N ALA A 720 25.18 20.98 -28.71
CA ALA A 720 24.27 22.04 -28.23
C ALA A 720 25.01 23.15 -27.46
N GLY A 721 24.70 24.41 -27.81
CA GLY A 721 25.36 25.61 -27.29
C GLY A 721 26.83 25.77 -27.70
N LYS A 722 27.38 24.89 -28.56
CA LYS A 722 28.79 24.91 -28.96
C LYS A 722 29.08 26.04 -29.94
N LEU A 723 30.21 26.71 -29.73
CA LEU A 723 30.70 27.81 -30.55
C LEU A 723 31.88 27.34 -31.42
N PHE A 724 31.65 27.28 -32.73
CA PHE A 724 32.67 26.92 -33.72
C PHE A 724 33.48 28.15 -34.14
N GLN A 725 34.77 27.96 -34.42
CA GLN A 725 35.73 29.03 -34.71
C GLN A 725 36.42 28.79 -36.04
N CYS A 726 36.54 29.85 -36.84
CA CYS A 726 37.27 29.83 -38.12
C CYS A 726 38.25 31.00 -38.22
N SER A 727 39.49 30.75 -38.66
CA SER A 727 40.51 31.79 -38.86
C SER A 727 41.09 31.75 -40.27
N PHE A 728 41.23 32.91 -40.91
CA PHE A 728 41.72 33.06 -42.29
C PHE A 728 43.00 33.91 -42.36
N HIS A 729 44.04 33.41 -43.01
CA HIS A 729 45.36 34.05 -43.14
C HIS A 729 45.64 34.49 -44.58
N ASN A 730 45.99 35.77 -44.79
CA ASN A 730 46.37 36.29 -46.11
C ASN A 730 47.66 37.11 -46.10
N THR A 731 48.45 37.00 -47.15
CA THR A 731 49.73 37.70 -47.34
C THR A 731 49.62 38.73 -48.48
N LYS A 732 50.13 39.95 -48.27
CA LYS A 732 50.19 40.99 -49.32
C LYS A 732 51.37 40.71 -50.25
N LEU A 733 51.12 40.70 -51.55
CA LEU A 733 52.14 40.48 -52.56
C LEU A 733 52.98 41.76 -52.78
N GLY A 734 54.28 41.60 -52.99
CA GLY A 734 55.25 42.68 -53.21
C GLY A 734 55.42 43.07 -54.70
N LYS A 735 56.37 43.96 -54.99
CA LYS A 735 56.72 44.48 -56.32
C LYS A 735 58.21 44.82 -56.44
N ALA A 736 58.66 45.16 -57.65
CA ALA A 736 60.00 45.71 -57.91
C ALA A 736 59.94 46.99 -58.76
N THR A 737 60.84 47.93 -58.47
CA THR A 737 60.97 49.27 -59.07
C THR A 737 62.42 49.51 -59.47
N VAL A 738 62.64 50.11 -60.63
CA VAL A 738 63.97 50.54 -61.09
C VAL A 738 64.02 52.07 -61.16
N VAL A 739 65.14 52.64 -60.73
CA VAL A 739 65.50 54.05 -60.88
C VAL A 739 66.80 54.12 -61.66
N LYS A 740 66.76 54.65 -62.89
CA LYS A 740 67.86 54.63 -63.85
C LYS A 740 68.51 55.99 -64.04
N THR A 741 69.83 56.02 -64.02
CA THR A 741 70.66 57.19 -64.40
C THR A 741 71.71 56.81 -65.46
N GLN A 742 72.33 57.83 -66.06
CA GLN A 742 73.52 57.70 -66.89
C GLN A 742 74.60 58.65 -66.37
N SER A 743 75.78 58.12 -66.02
CA SER A 743 76.89 58.87 -65.42
C SER A 743 76.46 59.75 -64.23
N GLY A 744 75.55 59.24 -63.40
CA GLY A 744 74.96 59.93 -62.25
C GLY A 744 73.88 60.97 -62.57
N ALA A 745 73.54 61.18 -63.86
CA ALA A 745 72.51 62.13 -64.30
C ALA A 745 71.20 61.43 -64.69
N ALA A 746 70.08 62.15 -64.58
CA ALA A 746 68.78 61.67 -65.04
C ALA A 746 68.72 61.58 -66.57
N LEU A 747 67.96 60.61 -67.09
CA LEU A 747 67.75 60.44 -68.53
C LEU A 747 66.91 61.60 -69.08
N THR A 748 67.42 62.32 -70.07
CA THR A 748 66.82 63.57 -70.58
C THR A 748 66.84 63.71 -72.11
N GLY A 749 67.56 62.84 -72.82
CA GLY A 749 67.65 62.79 -74.27
C GLY A 749 66.98 61.55 -74.86
N THR A 750 67.66 60.94 -75.83
CA THR A 750 67.20 59.73 -76.54
C THR A 750 67.71 58.44 -75.91
N GLU A 751 68.21 58.48 -74.67
CA GLU A 751 68.75 57.30 -73.99
C GLU A 751 67.64 56.32 -73.62
N SER A 752 67.93 55.02 -73.76
CA SER A 752 66.96 53.93 -73.53
C SER A 752 67.70 52.70 -72.99
N PHE A 753 67.27 52.21 -71.84
CA PHE A 753 67.85 51.04 -71.17
C PHE A 753 66.78 50.00 -70.88
N ASP A 754 66.95 48.78 -71.39
CA ASP A 754 65.95 47.71 -71.27
C ASP A 754 66.22 46.80 -70.07
N PHE A 755 65.17 46.58 -69.28
CA PHE A 755 65.15 45.75 -68.09
C PHE A 755 64.19 44.59 -68.22
N GLN A 756 64.49 43.52 -67.50
CA GLN A 756 63.68 42.31 -67.45
C GLN A 756 63.56 41.84 -66.01
N LEU A 757 62.33 41.62 -65.57
CA LEU A 757 62.03 40.85 -64.35
C LEU A 757 61.94 39.38 -64.75
N ARG A 758 62.71 38.53 -64.09
CA ARG A 758 62.79 37.08 -64.36
C ARG A 758 62.54 36.25 -63.10
N GLN A 759 62.26 34.96 -63.31
CA GLN A 759 62.25 33.93 -62.28
C GLN A 759 63.03 32.71 -62.76
N GLY A 760 63.90 32.16 -61.90
CA GLY A 760 64.75 31.00 -62.21
C GLY A 760 65.90 31.26 -63.17
N ALA A 761 66.31 32.52 -63.37
CA ALA A 761 67.47 32.87 -64.18
C ALA A 761 68.79 32.64 -63.42
N SER A 762 69.85 32.22 -64.14
CA SER A 762 71.18 31.97 -63.59
C SER A 762 72.26 32.00 -64.68
N THR A 763 73.52 31.73 -64.34
CA THR A 763 74.62 31.55 -65.30
C THR A 763 74.51 30.26 -66.14
N THR A 764 73.58 29.35 -65.82
CA THR A 764 73.35 28.08 -66.54
C THR A 764 71.92 27.89 -67.04
N GLN A 765 70.98 28.76 -66.66
CA GLN A 765 69.58 28.73 -67.11
C GLN A 765 69.08 30.14 -67.43
N ALA A 766 68.36 30.30 -68.53
CA ALA A 766 67.84 31.61 -68.94
C ALA A 766 66.74 32.15 -67.99
N GLY A 767 66.03 31.25 -67.30
CA GLY A 767 64.83 31.57 -66.53
C GLY A 767 63.65 32.05 -67.40
N THR A 768 62.51 32.26 -66.76
CA THR A 768 61.31 32.82 -67.39
C THR A 768 61.32 34.34 -67.23
N THR A 769 61.13 35.08 -68.32
CA THR A 769 60.83 36.52 -68.25
C THR A 769 59.38 36.70 -67.83
N LEU A 770 59.15 37.34 -66.70
CA LEU A 770 57.83 37.68 -66.19
C LEU A 770 57.34 39.00 -66.82
N GLU A 771 58.22 40.00 -66.91
CA GLU A 771 57.90 41.33 -67.42
C GLU A 771 59.14 42.00 -67.99
N THR A 772 58.96 42.88 -68.98
CA THR A 772 60.03 43.71 -69.57
C THR A 772 59.62 45.17 -69.50
N ALA A 773 60.56 46.05 -69.17
CA ALA A 773 60.32 47.47 -69.06
C ALA A 773 61.55 48.27 -69.50
N THR A 774 61.34 49.49 -69.99
CA THR A 774 62.40 50.34 -70.53
C THR A 774 62.49 51.62 -69.71
N ALA A 775 63.69 51.96 -69.24
CA ALA A 775 63.99 53.25 -68.64
C ALA A 775 64.44 54.25 -69.73
N ASN A 776 63.78 55.41 -69.81
CA ASN A 776 64.08 56.46 -70.78
C ASN A 776 63.61 57.84 -70.26
N ALA A 777 63.76 58.89 -71.06
CA ALA A 777 63.33 60.24 -70.67
C ALA A 777 61.81 60.36 -70.37
N ALA A 778 60.96 59.55 -71.02
CA ALA A 778 59.50 59.65 -70.88
C ALA A 778 58.96 59.11 -69.53
N ASN A 779 59.76 58.29 -68.82
CA ASN A 779 59.47 57.87 -67.44
C ASN A 779 60.50 58.42 -66.43
N ASN A 780 61.30 59.43 -66.81
CA ASN A 780 62.38 59.98 -65.99
C ASN A 780 63.34 58.90 -65.45
N GLY A 781 63.56 57.84 -66.24
CA GLY A 781 64.34 56.67 -65.86
C GLY A 781 63.72 55.77 -64.78
N THR A 782 62.48 56.03 -64.32
CA THR A 782 61.86 55.33 -63.19
C THR A 782 60.60 54.57 -63.59
N PHE A 783 60.52 53.29 -63.25
CA PHE A 783 59.31 52.47 -63.46
C PHE A 783 59.16 51.39 -62.40
N THR A 784 57.93 50.91 -62.21
CA THR A 784 57.60 49.78 -61.32
C THR A 784 56.97 48.67 -62.14
N PHE A 785 57.47 47.44 -61.99
CA PHE A 785 56.88 46.26 -62.60
C PHE A 785 55.46 46.05 -62.09
N SER A 786 54.53 45.73 -62.99
CA SER A 786 53.13 45.45 -62.67
C SER A 786 52.94 44.07 -62.00
N THR A 787 53.85 43.14 -62.31
CA THR A 787 53.92 41.79 -61.73
C THR A 787 53.97 41.82 -60.21
N LEU A 788 53.05 41.09 -59.58
CA LEU A 788 53.01 40.88 -58.14
C LEU A 788 53.95 39.74 -57.75
N LEU A 789 54.73 39.95 -56.70
CA LEU A 789 55.80 39.06 -56.25
C LEU A 789 55.40 38.37 -54.95
N VAL A 790 55.51 37.04 -54.92
CA VAL A 790 55.27 36.25 -53.71
C VAL A 790 56.43 36.49 -52.73
N PRO A 791 56.17 36.90 -51.48
CA PRO A 791 57.23 37.14 -50.50
C PRO A 791 58.15 35.95 -50.30
N GLY A 792 59.44 36.22 -50.06
CA GLY A 792 60.48 35.21 -49.90
C GLY A 792 60.85 34.42 -51.18
N THR A 793 60.12 34.57 -52.28
CA THR A 793 60.45 33.91 -53.56
C THR A 793 61.59 34.65 -54.27
N HIS A 794 62.52 33.89 -54.86
CA HIS A 794 63.66 34.43 -55.62
C HIS A 794 63.25 34.87 -57.04
N TYR A 795 63.53 36.12 -57.35
CA TYR A 795 63.36 36.76 -58.65
C TYR A 795 64.68 37.39 -59.08
N GLN A 796 64.83 37.66 -60.37
CA GLN A 796 66.05 38.27 -60.91
C GLN A 796 65.70 39.56 -61.65
N LEU A 797 66.40 40.65 -61.32
CA LEU A 797 66.37 41.88 -62.09
C LEU A 797 67.53 41.85 -63.08
N CYS A 798 67.23 42.03 -64.35
CA CYS A 798 68.23 42.01 -65.41
C CYS A 798 68.21 43.29 -66.24
N GLU A 799 69.38 43.70 -66.74
CA GLU A 799 69.60 44.81 -67.65
C GLU A 799 70.27 44.32 -68.94
N ALA A 800 69.86 44.85 -70.09
CA ALA A 800 70.59 44.69 -71.35
C ALA A 800 71.66 45.78 -71.52
N VAL A 801 72.93 45.39 -71.54
CA VAL A 801 74.08 46.29 -71.61
C VAL A 801 74.81 46.13 -72.94
N LEU A 802 75.05 47.24 -73.65
CA LEU A 802 75.77 47.28 -74.93
C LEU A 802 77.30 47.15 -74.74
N PRO A 803 78.08 46.72 -75.77
CA PRO A 803 79.54 46.66 -75.70
C PRO A 803 80.15 48.00 -75.29
N GLY A 804 81.22 47.97 -74.49
CA GLY A 804 81.90 49.17 -74.00
C GLY A 804 81.19 49.94 -72.88
N TRP A 805 79.92 49.66 -72.60
CA TRP A 805 79.19 50.26 -71.47
C TRP A 805 79.49 49.55 -70.14
N GLN A 806 79.46 50.32 -69.06
CA GLN A 806 79.44 49.83 -67.67
C GLN A 806 78.04 49.97 -67.07
N THR A 807 77.69 49.10 -66.13
CA THR A 807 76.47 49.18 -65.29
C THR A 807 76.85 49.11 -63.82
N SER A 808 76.11 49.82 -62.97
CA SER A 808 76.22 49.74 -61.51
C SER A 808 75.36 48.64 -60.88
N LEU A 809 74.72 47.78 -61.68
CA LEU A 809 73.88 46.68 -61.18
C LEU A 809 74.70 45.77 -60.25
N SER A 810 74.36 45.75 -58.96
CA SER A 810 75.17 45.11 -57.92
C SER A 810 75.18 43.59 -58.07
N SER A 811 76.36 42.97 -57.91
CA SER A 811 76.57 41.52 -58.02
C SER A 811 76.09 40.91 -59.33
N ALA A 812 76.11 41.71 -60.41
CA ALA A 812 75.62 41.30 -61.71
C ALA A 812 76.39 40.11 -62.31
N TYR A 813 75.67 39.13 -62.83
CA TYR A 813 76.21 38.01 -63.59
C TYR A 813 75.57 37.93 -64.99
N THR A 814 76.31 37.42 -65.98
CA THR A 814 75.75 37.16 -67.31
C THR A 814 74.75 36.01 -67.25
N VAL A 815 73.51 36.26 -67.67
CA VAL A 815 72.49 35.20 -67.76
C VAL A 815 72.85 34.21 -68.86
N PHE A 816 72.53 32.93 -68.65
CA PHE A 816 72.70 31.92 -69.70
C PHE A 816 71.86 32.28 -70.94
N ASN A 817 72.54 32.35 -72.09
CA ASN A 817 71.90 32.53 -73.40
C ASN A 817 72.40 31.44 -74.36
N PRO A 818 71.51 30.61 -74.96
CA PRO A 818 71.91 29.51 -75.83
C PRO A 818 72.57 29.96 -77.14
N ASP A 819 72.34 31.20 -77.60
CA ASP A 819 72.99 31.74 -78.80
C ASP A 819 74.42 32.23 -78.55
N GLY A 820 74.84 32.24 -77.28
CA GLY A 820 76.15 32.69 -76.79
C GLY A 820 76.26 34.20 -76.55
N ASP A 821 75.14 34.93 -76.54
CA ASP A 821 75.07 36.37 -76.29
C ASP A 821 75.24 36.71 -74.79
N ASN A 822 76.18 37.60 -74.46
CA ASN A 822 76.51 38.01 -73.09
C ASN A 822 76.06 39.45 -72.73
N SER A 823 75.10 40.04 -73.45
CA SER A 823 74.64 41.41 -73.20
C SER A 823 73.73 41.57 -71.98
N VAL A 824 73.01 40.51 -71.54
CA VAL A 824 72.05 40.59 -70.44
C VAL A 824 72.71 40.20 -69.12
N LEU A 825 72.75 41.15 -68.19
CA LEU A 825 73.32 41.01 -66.86
C LEU A 825 72.22 41.01 -65.81
N CYS A 826 72.21 40.05 -64.89
CA CYS A 826 71.17 39.85 -63.88
C CYS A 826 71.71 39.91 -62.45
N THR A 827 70.86 40.30 -61.51
CA THR A 827 71.07 40.18 -60.07
C THR A 827 69.85 39.52 -59.41
N ASP A 828 70.05 38.76 -58.33
CA ASP A 828 69.00 37.99 -57.64
C ASP A 828 68.46 38.74 -56.41
N PHE A 829 67.16 38.63 -56.15
CA PHE A 829 66.50 39.27 -55.02
C PHE A 829 65.25 38.54 -54.54
N THR A 830 64.82 38.87 -53.32
CA THR A 830 63.52 38.52 -52.75
C THR A 830 62.81 39.79 -52.25
N VAL A 831 61.51 39.68 -51.95
CA VAL A 831 60.70 40.75 -51.33
C VAL A 831 60.03 40.28 -50.05
N ALA A 832 59.76 41.19 -49.12
CA ALA A 832 58.87 40.98 -47.98
C ALA A 832 57.38 41.23 -48.36
N ALA A 833 56.46 40.89 -47.45
CA ALA A 833 55.02 41.10 -47.65
C ALA A 833 54.70 42.58 -47.90
N GLY A 834 54.08 42.87 -49.05
CA GLY A 834 53.79 44.23 -49.51
C GLY A 834 55.01 45.11 -49.88
N GLU A 835 56.25 44.61 -49.81
CA GLU A 835 57.45 45.40 -50.14
C GLU A 835 57.48 45.76 -51.63
N THR A 836 57.79 47.02 -51.95
CA THR A 836 58.19 47.44 -53.30
C THR A 836 59.69 47.65 -53.33
N LYS A 837 60.44 46.69 -53.91
CA LYS A 837 61.90 46.68 -53.93
C LYS A 837 62.46 47.67 -54.94
N SER A 838 63.17 48.70 -54.48
CA SER A 838 63.78 49.70 -55.37
C SER A 838 65.23 49.37 -55.71
N PHE A 839 65.58 49.46 -57.00
CA PHE A 839 66.92 49.26 -57.53
C PHE A 839 67.42 50.53 -58.23
N ALA A 840 68.51 51.12 -57.72
CA ALA A 840 69.19 52.22 -58.39
C ALA A 840 70.27 51.66 -59.34
N VAL A 841 70.22 52.03 -60.62
CA VAL A 841 71.14 51.53 -61.66
C VAL A 841 71.67 52.68 -62.50
N ASP A 842 72.98 52.92 -62.44
CA ASP A 842 73.69 53.91 -63.24
C ASP A 842 74.54 53.24 -64.32
N ASN A 843 74.56 53.79 -65.53
CA ASN A 843 75.45 53.29 -66.60
C ASN A 843 76.41 54.38 -67.08
N THR A 844 77.64 53.97 -67.36
CA THR A 844 78.67 54.83 -67.94
C THR A 844 78.87 54.46 -69.41
N PRO A 845 78.84 55.44 -70.34
CA PRO A 845 79.10 55.19 -71.76
C PRO A 845 80.54 54.73 -72.01
N PRO A 846 80.83 54.13 -73.18
CA PRO A 846 82.19 53.80 -73.58
C PRO A 846 83.10 55.04 -73.64
N PRO A 847 84.42 54.89 -73.42
CA PRO A 847 85.14 53.64 -73.27
C PRO A 847 85.28 53.15 -71.80
N GLY A 848 85.52 51.85 -71.65
CA GLY A 848 85.94 51.22 -70.38
C GLY A 848 85.05 50.09 -69.88
N GLY A 849 83.97 49.76 -70.56
CA GLY A 849 83.05 48.68 -70.18
C GLY A 849 83.36 47.30 -70.74
N ASN A 850 82.39 46.40 -70.59
CA ASN A 850 82.57 44.98 -70.90
C ASN A 850 82.62 44.71 -72.41
N ALA A 851 83.47 43.77 -72.81
CA ALA A 851 83.52 43.14 -74.11
C ALA A 851 82.31 42.21 -74.37
N ARG A 852 82.06 41.88 -75.63
CA ARG A 852 80.95 41.02 -76.09
C ARG A 852 81.46 39.84 -76.92
N THR A 853 80.77 38.71 -76.83
CA THR A 853 81.17 37.47 -77.50
C THR A 853 80.98 37.53 -79.02
N ILE A 854 81.58 36.56 -79.74
CA ILE A 854 81.19 36.24 -81.13
C ILE A 854 79.67 35.98 -81.27
N GLY A 855 79.01 35.55 -80.19
CA GLY A 855 77.58 35.27 -80.12
C GLY A 855 76.72 36.53 -80.13
N PHE A 856 77.14 37.58 -79.43
CA PHE A 856 76.53 38.91 -79.52
C PHE A 856 76.73 39.49 -80.93
N TRP A 857 77.98 39.62 -81.39
CA TRP A 857 78.30 40.35 -82.62
C TRP A 857 77.59 39.80 -83.87
N LYS A 858 77.51 38.46 -84.02
CA LYS A 858 76.81 37.83 -85.17
C LYS A 858 75.28 38.05 -85.18
N ASN A 859 74.69 38.38 -84.03
CA ASN A 859 73.24 38.46 -83.82
C ASN A 859 72.71 39.92 -83.84
N TRP A 860 73.53 40.87 -83.39
CA TRP A 860 73.21 42.28 -83.30
C TRP A 860 73.63 43.04 -84.58
N THR A 861 73.05 42.66 -85.72
CA THR A 861 73.37 43.22 -87.05
C THR A 861 72.10 43.62 -87.83
N ALA A 862 72.18 44.19 -89.04
CA ALA A 862 71.03 44.38 -89.92
C ALA A 862 70.39 43.05 -90.35
N SER A 863 69.07 43.05 -90.53
CA SER A 863 68.28 41.84 -90.86
C SER A 863 68.68 41.16 -92.17
N SER A 864 69.32 41.89 -93.11
CA SER A 864 69.83 41.37 -94.39
C SER A 864 70.97 40.36 -94.25
N CYS A 865 71.69 40.33 -93.12
CA CYS A 865 72.90 39.53 -92.93
C CYS A 865 72.78 38.46 -91.83
N LYS A 866 71.61 38.30 -91.19
CA LYS A 866 71.45 37.49 -89.96
C LYS A 866 71.40 35.98 -90.16
N GLN A 867 71.86 35.26 -89.12
CA GLN A 867 71.53 33.84 -88.88
C GLN A 867 70.43 33.65 -87.81
N SER A 868 69.95 34.73 -87.18
CA SER A 868 68.96 34.72 -86.10
C SER A 868 67.78 35.67 -86.38
N ASN A 869 66.69 35.52 -85.62
CA ASN A 869 65.32 36.00 -85.95
C ASN A 869 65.08 37.54 -85.86
N GLY A 870 65.99 38.38 -86.36
CA GLY A 870 65.66 39.74 -86.80
C GLY A 870 65.62 40.86 -85.74
N LYS A 871 65.23 40.59 -84.50
CA LYS A 871 64.73 41.63 -83.55
C LYS A 871 65.75 42.55 -82.88
N GLN A 872 67.04 42.24 -82.92
CA GLN A 872 68.12 43.04 -82.28
C GLN A 872 68.54 44.24 -83.14
N ALA A 873 68.99 45.31 -82.49
CA ALA A 873 69.57 46.49 -83.12
C ALA A 873 70.87 46.16 -83.91
N PRO A 874 71.19 46.90 -84.99
CA PRO A 874 72.34 46.65 -85.85
C PRO A 874 73.64 47.24 -85.28
N VAL A 875 74.08 46.74 -84.12
CA VAL A 875 75.27 47.23 -83.40
C VAL A 875 76.56 46.86 -84.15
N LEU A 876 76.65 45.65 -84.73
CA LEU A 876 77.77 45.22 -85.59
C LEU A 876 78.00 46.21 -86.74
N ASP A 877 76.94 46.57 -87.44
CA ASP A 877 76.95 47.49 -88.58
C ASP A 877 77.45 48.88 -88.15
N GLN A 878 76.98 49.37 -87.00
CA GLN A 878 77.41 50.64 -86.42
C GLN A 878 78.88 50.60 -86.00
N THR A 879 79.35 49.50 -85.39
CA THR A 879 80.75 49.36 -84.95
C THR A 879 81.71 49.23 -86.14
N LEU A 880 81.38 48.44 -87.17
CA LEU A 880 82.18 48.37 -88.40
C LEU A 880 82.26 49.74 -89.09
N ALA A 881 81.15 50.48 -89.15
CA ALA A 881 81.12 51.83 -89.71
C ALA A 881 81.89 52.88 -88.86
N LEU A 882 82.31 52.57 -87.63
CA LEU A 882 83.23 53.39 -86.85
C LEU A 882 84.71 53.11 -87.21
N ALA A 883 85.03 51.92 -87.73
CA ALA A 883 86.39 51.47 -88.08
C ALA A 883 86.94 52.04 -89.41
N THR A 884 86.45 53.21 -89.85
CA THR A 884 86.75 53.89 -91.13
C THR A 884 88.25 53.94 -91.53
N PRO A 885 88.58 54.07 -92.85
CA PRO A 885 89.59 53.28 -93.53
C PRO A 885 90.95 53.00 -92.84
N PRO A 886 91.45 51.75 -92.95
CA PRO A 886 91.05 50.74 -93.94
C PRO A 886 89.86 49.84 -93.55
N GLY A 887 89.37 49.87 -92.31
CA GLY A 887 88.40 48.89 -91.79
C GLY A 887 89.02 47.95 -90.74
N GLU A 888 88.20 47.11 -90.11
CA GLU A 888 88.69 46.07 -89.18
C GLU A 888 89.53 45.03 -89.94
N GLN A 889 90.73 44.72 -89.46
CA GLN A 889 91.71 43.91 -90.20
C GLN A 889 91.64 42.43 -89.79
N VAL A 890 91.32 41.55 -90.75
CA VAL A 890 91.35 40.10 -90.54
C VAL A 890 92.32 39.47 -91.54
N GLY A 891 93.61 39.56 -91.23
CA GLY A 891 94.68 39.13 -92.13
C GLY A 891 94.87 40.11 -93.28
N THR A 892 94.58 39.69 -94.51
CA THR A 892 94.61 40.54 -95.72
C THR A 892 93.23 41.08 -96.12
N LEU A 893 92.17 40.68 -95.40
CA LEU A 893 90.83 41.27 -95.53
C LEU A 893 90.69 42.47 -94.60
N TYR A 894 90.00 43.50 -95.08
CA TYR A 894 89.54 44.64 -94.27
C TYR A 894 88.02 44.74 -94.41
N LEU A 895 87.33 45.15 -93.33
CA LEU A 895 85.87 45.24 -93.27
C LEU A 895 85.47 46.67 -92.84
N ASP A 896 84.83 47.43 -93.74
CA ASP A 896 84.62 48.89 -93.56
C ASP A 896 83.20 49.31 -93.13
N GLY A 897 82.31 48.33 -92.92
CA GLY A 897 80.90 48.56 -92.59
C GLY A 897 79.98 48.72 -93.80
N SER A 898 80.48 48.55 -95.03
CA SER A 898 79.62 48.34 -96.20
C SER A 898 78.67 47.15 -95.99
N SER A 899 77.49 47.19 -96.63
CA SER A 899 76.47 46.13 -96.47
C SER A 899 76.96 44.72 -96.81
N THR A 900 77.97 44.62 -97.68
CA THR A 900 78.61 43.35 -98.05
C THR A 900 79.56 42.88 -96.93
N ASP A 901 80.36 43.79 -96.38
CA ASP A 901 81.32 43.51 -95.32
C ASP A 901 80.65 43.16 -93.99
N VAL A 902 79.49 43.75 -93.68
CA VAL A 902 78.64 43.32 -92.55
C VAL A 902 78.26 41.84 -92.70
N CYS A 903 77.83 41.41 -93.89
CA CYS A 903 77.51 40.01 -94.16
C CYS A 903 78.76 39.11 -94.09
N TYR A 904 79.92 39.56 -94.57
CA TYR A 904 81.19 38.84 -94.42
C TYR A 904 81.64 38.73 -92.96
N ALA A 905 81.45 39.78 -92.16
CA ALA A 905 81.72 39.78 -90.73
C ALA A 905 80.88 38.73 -89.99
N VAL A 906 79.57 38.64 -90.28
CA VAL A 906 78.70 37.59 -89.71
C VAL A 906 79.20 36.19 -90.09
N LEU A 907 79.59 35.96 -91.34
CA LEU A 907 80.14 34.67 -91.78
C LEU A 907 81.47 34.33 -91.08
N LEU A 908 82.36 35.30 -90.90
CA LEU A 908 83.63 35.12 -90.18
C LEU A 908 83.43 34.87 -88.68
N LEU A 909 82.54 35.61 -88.02
CA LEU A 909 82.14 35.35 -86.63
C LEU A 909 81.51 33.96 -86.47
N ASN A 910 80.77 33.51 -87.49
CA ASN A 910 80.28 32.13 -87.60
C ASN A 910 81.37 31.13 -88.07
N LYS A 911 82.66 31.48 -88.12
CA LYS A 911 83.77 30.61 -88.56
C LYS A 911 83.50 29.94 -89.91
N SER A 912 83.01 30.72 -90.88
CA SER A 912 82.59 30.25 -92.20
C SER A 912 83.31 31.01 -93.32
N ASP A 913 83.47 30.36 -94.47
CA ASP A 913 84.02 30.96 -95.67
C ASP A 913 83.07 32.04 -96.22
N ILE A 914 83.61 33.23 -96.53
CA ILE A 914 82.80 34.43 -96.81
C ILE A 914 82.08 34.41 -98.17
N LEU A 915 82.54 33.59 -99.13
CA LEU A 915 81.95 33.49 -100.46
C LEU A 915 80.99 32.29 -100.60
N THR A 916 81.32 31.19 -99.94
CA THR A 916 80.58 29.91 -100.06
C THR A 916 79.64 29.66 -98.88
N GLY A 917 79.75 30.41 -97.79
CA GLY A 917 79.01 30.17 -96.54
C GLY A 917 79.39 28.87 -95.82
N LYS A 918 80.38 28.12 -96.32
CA LYS A 918 80.77 26.81 -95.78
C LYS A 918 81.34 26.97 -94.38
N LYS A 919 80.83 26.20 -93.41
CA LYS A 919 81.35 26.15 -92.04
C LYS A 919 82.77 25.57 -92.01
N MET A 920 83.71 26.32 -91.45
CA MET A 920 85.14 26.00 -91.37
C MET A 920 85.61 25.89 -89.90
N ALA A 921 84.72 25.50 -88.99
CA ALA A 921 84.94 25.55 -87.54
C ALA A 921 86.16 24.76 -87.02
N SER A 922 86.56 23.68 -87.70
CA SER A 922 87.74 22.87 -87.35
C SER A 922 89.06 23.44 -87.89
N ASN A 923 89.04 24.56 -88.61
CA ASN A 923 90.23 25.17 -89.17
C ASN A 923 90.81 26.25 -88.22
N PRO A 924 92.09 26.15 -87.79
CA PRO A 924 92.68 27.09 -86.84
C PRO A 924 92.64 28.56 -87.28
N LEU A 925 92.79 28.86 -88.58
CA LEU A 925 92.77 30.26 -89.05
C LEU A 925 91.35 30.85 -89.02
N TYR A 926 90.31 30.09 -89.37
CA TYR A 926 88.92 30.54 -89.18
C TYR A 926 88.54 30.63 -87.69
N GLY A 927 89.07 29.75 -86.85
CA GLY A 927 88.92 29.83 -85.39
C GLY A 927 89.52 31.11 -84.80
N LEU A 928 90.74 31.47 -85.25
CA LEU A 928 91.44 32.70 -84.90
C LEU A 928 90.74 33.95 -85.44
N ALA A 929 90.42 33.98 -86.74
CA ALA A 929 89.77 35.10 -87.42
C ALA A 929 88.45 35.52 -86.75
N ALA A 930 87.62 34.55 -86.34
CA ALA A 930 86.36 34.84 -85.65
C ALA A 930 86.56 35.54 -84.29
N GLN A 931 87.57 35.11 -83.52
CA GLN A 931 87.85 35.67 -82.19
C GLN A 931 88.59 37.00 -82.27
N LEU A 932 89.46 37.15 -83.27
CA LEU A 932 90.11 38.41 -83.62
C LEU A 932 89.09 39.47 -83.99
N LEU A 933 88.21 39.19 -84.95
CA LEU A 933 87.19 40.14 -85.40
C LEU A 933 86.28 40.59 -84.24
N ALA A 934 85.83 39.68 -83.38
CA ALA A 934 85.09 40.07 -82.18
C ALA A 934 85.91 40.89 -81.19
N ALA A 935 87.21 40.62 -81.04
CA ALA A 935 88.09 41.39 -80.16
C ALA A 935 88.35 42.81 -80.71
N GLU A 936 88.53 42.96 -82.01
CA GLU A 936 88.67 44.26 -82.69
C GLU A 936 87.37 45.07 -82.56
N LEU A 937 86.22 44.50 -82.90
CA LEU A 937 84.90 45.11 -82.71
C LEU A 937 84.66 45.56 -81.25
N ASN A 938 85.10 44.75 -80.27
CA ASN A 938 85.03 45.13 -78.86
C ASN A 938 85.88 46.38 -78.55
N VAL A 939 87.10 46.46 -79.09
CA VAL A 939 87.99 47.61 -78.91
C VAL A 939 87.43 48.85 -79.60
N THR A 940 86.92 48.73 -80.82
CA THR A 940 86.26 49.80 -81.58
C THR A 940 84.99 50.30 -80.89
N ALA A 941 84.22 49.42 -80.25
CA ALA A 941 83.09 49.78 -79.40
C ALA A 941 83.48 50.31 -78.00
N GLY A 942 84.79 50.47 -77.72
CA GLY A 942 85.28 51.05 -76.47
C GLY A 942 85.24 50.11 -75.26
N ALA A 943 85.22 48.78 -75.45
CA ALA A 943 85.47 47.85 -74.35
C ALA A 943 86.86 48.07 -73.74
N ALA A 944 87.00 47.85 -72.44
CA ALA A 944 88.30 47.91 -71.79
C ALA A 944 89.27 46.92 -72.44
N ILE A 945 90.54 47.30 -72.62
CA ILE A 945 91.59 46.45 -73.20
C ILE A 945 92.86 46.54 -72.36
N CYS A 946 93.60 45.44 -72.25
CA CYS A 946 94.89 45.36 -71.58
C CYS A 946 96.03 45.06 -72.57
N PRO A 947 97.30 45.36 -72.24
CA PRO A 947 98.44 45.17 -73.15
C PRO A 947 98.59 43.74 -73.69
N ALA A 948 98.23 42.73 -72.90
CA ALA A 948 98.28 41.32 -73.30
C ALA A 948 97.28 40.99 -74.43
N VAL A 949 96.09 41.60 -74.43
CA VAL A 949 95.08 41.44 -75.49
C VAL A 949 95.47 42.24 -76.73
N SER A 950 95.95 43.48 -76.57
CA SER A 950 96.48 44.30 -77.69
C SER A 950 97.61 43.58 -78.43
N SER A 951 98.52 42.94 -77.69
CA SER A 951 99.59 42.10 -78.27
C SER A 951 99.03 40.84 -78.96
N ALA A 952 98.00 40.19 -78.40
CA ALA A 952 97.37 39.03 -79.01
C ALA A 952 96.64 39.38 -80.33
N ILE A 953 95.94 40.53 -80.40
CA ILE A 953 95.33 41.06 -81.63
C ILE A 953 96.41 41.26 -82.70
N THR A 954 97.50 41.95 -82.36
CA THR A 954 98.63 42.21 -83.27
C THR A 954 99.26 40.91 -83.80
N GLN A 955 99.50 39.93 -82.91
CA GLN A 955 100.07 38.63 -83.27
C GLN A 955 99.12 37.78 -84.12
N ALA A 956 97.81 37.82 -83.83
CA ALA A 956 96.79 37.13 -84.59
C ALA A 956 96.72 37.65 -86.03
N ASN A 957 96.72 38.97 -86.20
CA ASN A 957 96.73 39.60 -87.52
C ASN A 957 98.00 39.29 -88.30
N ALA A 958 99.18 39.41 -87.68
CA ALA A 958 100.45 39.04 -88.31
C ALA A 958 100.47 37.56 -88.77
N LEU A 959 99.86 36.65 -88.00
CA LEU A 959 99.76 35.24 -88.35
C LEU A 959 98.78 34.99 -89.52
N LEU A 960 97.65 35.70 -89.58
CA LEU A 960 96.70 35.60 -90.70
C LEU A 960 97.29 36.19 -91.99
N VAL A 961 98.00 37.33 -91.90
CA VAL A 961 98.76 37.92 -93.03
C VAL A 961 99.82 36.97 -93.56
N LYS A 962 100.62 36.34 -92.67
CA LYS A 962 101.68 35.38 -93.04
C LYS A 962 101.19 34.27 -93.98
N TYR A 963 99.96 33.81 -93.82
CA TYR A 963 99.38 32.73 -94.64
C TYR A 963 98.56 33.23 -95.85
N GLY A 964 98.27 34.53 -95.92
CA GLY A 964 97.44 35.15 -96.96
C GLY A 964 95.93 34.99 -96.72
N PHE A 965 95.50 34.89 -95.46
CA PHE A 965 94.08 34.70 -95.13
C PHE A 965 93.26 35.95 -95.48
N ASN A 966 92.23 35.77 -96.31
CA ASN A 966 91.31 36.82 -96.77
C ASN A 966 89.82 36.45 -96.55
N GLY A 967 89.53 35.53 -95.63
CA GLY A 967 88.18 35.00 -95.38
C GLY A 967 87.72 33.90 -96.35
N THR A 968 88.41 33.68 -97.47
CA THR A 968 88.18 32.55 -98.38
C THR A 968 89.10 31.38 -98.06
N GLY A 969 88.73 30.16 -98.43
CA GLY A 969 89.56 28.95 -98.27
C GLY A 969 90.84 28.89 -99.11
N SER A 970 91.26 30.00 -99.71
CA SER A 970 92.41 30.12 -100.60
C SER A 970 93.61 30.78 -99.89
N TYR A 971 94.30 30.02 -99.04
CA TYR A 971 95.53 30.44 -98.36
C TYR A 971 96.55 29.30 -98.31
N SER A 972 97.80 29.64 -97.94
CA SER A 972 98.90 28.67 -97.93
C SER A 972 98.80 27.63 -96.80
N ASN A 973 99.40 26.45 -96.99
CA ASN A 973 99.28 25.32 -96.07
C ASN A 973 99.90 25.63 -94.69
N LEU A 974 99.08 25.56 -93.64
CA LEU A 974 99.44 25.89 -92.26
C LEU A 974 100.45 24.88 -91.67
N THR A 975 101.54 25.38 -91.04
CA THR A 975 102.44 24.49 -90.28
C THR A 975 101.80 24.02 -88.97
N LYS A 976 102.23 22.86 -88.45
CA LYS A 976 101.76 22.36 -87.14
C LYS A 976 102.03 23.33 -85.98
N ALA A 977 103.15 24.05 -86.03
CA ALA A 977 103.49 25.03 -84.99
C ALA A 977 102.55 26.25 -85.06
N ASP A 978 102.35 26.80 -86.25
CA ASP A 978 101.45 27.94 -86.46
C ASP A 978 99.98 27.59 -86.20
N ALA A 979 99.56 26.33 -86.44
CA ALA A 979 98.24 25.84 -86.04
C ALA A 979 98.03 25.90 -84.52
N THR A 980 99.03 25.50 -83.73
CA THR A 980 99.02 25.63 -82.27
C THR A 980 99.00 27.11 -81.85
N THR A 981 99.83 27.96 -82.47
CA THR A 981 99.84 29.41 -82.19
C THR A 981 98.49 30.04 -82.48
N ALA A 982 97.84 29.72 -83.60
CA ALA A 982 96.53 30.22 -83.96
C ALA A 982 95.46 29.81 -82.94
N ASN A 983 95.45 28.54 -82.50
CA ASN A 983 94.52 28.08 -81.46
C ASN A 983 94.77 28.77 -80.10
N ASN A 984 96.03 28.98 -79.72
CA ASN A 984 96.37 29.66 -78.45
C ASN A 984 95.95 31.14 -78.46
N LEU A 985 96.19 31.85 -79.56
CA LEU A 985 95.74 33.23 -79.73
C LEU A 985 94.21 33.31 -79.78
N ALA A 986 93.54 32.38 -80.47
CA ALA A 986 92.09 32.30 -80.50
C ALA A 986 91.49 32.09 -79.10
N SER A 987 92.07 31.23 -78.27
CA SER A 987 91.64 31.02 -76.87
C SER A 987 91.86 32.26 -75.99
N LYS A 988 92.94 33.02 -76.19
CA LYS A 988 93.20 34.26 -75.42
C LYS A 988 92.22 35.37 -75.80
N LEU A 989 91.88 35.48 -77.10
CA LEU A 989 90.89 36.44 -77.60
C LEU A 989 89.46 36.00 -77.25
N ASP A 990 89.16 34.70 -77.21
CA ASP A 990 87.89 34.18 -76.67
C ASP A 990 87.72 34.54 -75.19
N ALA A 991 88.77 34.35 -74.37
CA ALA A 991 88.75 34.77 -72.97
C ALA A 991 88.46 36.28 -72.83
N TYR A 992 89.02 37.11 -73.71
CA TYR A 992 88.74 38.55 -73.74
C TYR A 992 87.27 38.84 -74.07
N ASN A 993 86.76 38.25 -75.16
CA ASN A 993 85.39 38.43 -75.64
C ASN A 993 84.33 37.94 -74.62
N ASN A 994 84.72 37.05 -73.70
CA ASN A 994 83.90 36.56 -72.58
C ASN A 994 84.13 37.32 -71.25
N ASN A 995 84.94 38.39 -71.23
CA ASN A 995 85.33 39.17 -70.03
C ASN A 995 86.06 38.35 -68.94
N LEU A 996 86.77 37.29 -69.32
CA LEU A 996 87.51 36.46 -68.37
C LEU A 996 88.85 37.11 -67.97
N PRO A 997 89.18 37.20 -66.66
CA PRO A 997 90.44 37.79 -66.20
C PRO A 997 91.71 37.16 -66.80
N SER A 998 91.64 35.88 -67.22
CA SER A 998 92.71 35.15 -67.88
C SER A 998 93.14 35.75 -69.23
N ALA A 999 92.34 36.61 -69.84
CA ALA A 999 92.71 37.33 -71.07
C ALA A 999 93.90 38.30 -70.85
N CYS A 1000 94.02 38.84 -69.64
CA CYS A 1000 95.02 39.85 -69.28
C CYS A 1000 96.22 39.31 -68.49
N GLN A 1001 96.31 37.98 -68.35
CA GLN A 1001 97.44 37.27 -67.71
C GLN A 1001 98.46 36.80 -68.75
#